data_AF-A0AAD3H010-F1
#
_entry.id   AF-A0AAD3H010-F1
#
_cell.length_a   1.000
_cell.length_b   1.000
_cell.length_c   1.000
_cell.angle_alpha   90.00
_cell.angle_beta   90.00
_cell.angle_gamma   90.00
#
_symmetry.space_group_name_H-M   'P 1'
#
loop_
_entity.id
_entity.type
_entity.pdbx_description
1 polymer ?
#
loop_
_entity_poly.entity_id
_entity_poly.type
_entity_poly.pdbx_seq_one_letter_code
_entity_poly.pdbx_strand_id
1 'polypeptide(L)'
;MGDEQNGQANINSQKPYIVSVTKRFIVMSLMTSILVAFTIGRAARIILIEGPRRALLAPHDSSAMFVRPEHSRETKTLPNPTLIEGKEVPRTLYTAKNFDTAIGASTASAYLERSVPSSAPAEKEAESFCKADENGTHQCSRNKNGNVLVQNVEKDSEEEDEEEHLPAGQHLLVDIKNVDGNFLNSEMRLAEAMVNVVNESKLTLLSYHCHKLIPMGVSCVGVLLESHISFHTWPAEGVITLDLFTCGSGELVPVLPIIDRLFAVPIEGETDENHQPQTVWTHKMRGFGDDSGYLYNDVAEFVLERGNLDYKKQIAWTQTPFQRIDIYDSIDAKTRSLLDYEKSQLNDGSYQSEHQDFFLPEREIFLDGVLQSTRLGNEAYHEALVQPAMFAHGEPKRVAIIGGGEGATLREVLKHKSVEKVTMVEIDQLMVEFCREHLPEWNSCADIEGSADWCGDDPRADMRYEDGLAWFNNRFGDNKIDSDEFKEEKFDIIIMDALDPQDNIPFADVLYTNTAFMKTLYNSLNDDGIIIMQLGEAPKLVSPAEEVSVNAKRAFVMRAFEELGFKSLHVYEEGHCHFRGPWSFSVAMKNLDANTRWYRSATEIDIAIRKNLIKTKSGAPALSSFDGSAMTTYQNPSKFVEIVYCRSDPTPQSCLNYHGKDNKISIADGRKLYDPIVDRHLRRAGGICDYVSYMSKVANFFEKLPEEITNFPCGN
;
A
#
# COMPACT_ATOMS: atom_id res chain seq x y z
N MET A 1 -86.75 -49.59 -3.00
CA MET A 1 -85.99 -49.53 -4.27
C MET A 1 -84.54 -49.31 -3.88
N GLY A 2 -83.70 -50.32 -3.65
CA GLY A 2 -83.67 -51.67 -4.19
C GLY A 2 -82.34 -51.81 -4.92
N ASP A 3 -81.43 -52.57 -4.29
CA ASP A 3 -80.21 -53.22 -4.84
C ASP A 3 -79.02 -52.29 -5.18
N GLU A 4 -77.76 -52.54 -4.81
CA GLU A 4 -76.99 -53.73 -4.35
C GLU A 4 -75.71 -53.23 -3.66
N GLN A 5 -75.42 -53.58 -2.39
CA GLN A 5 -74.59 -54.68 -1.90
C GLN A 5 -73.10 -54.72 -2.32
N ASN A 6 -72.25 -54.64 -1.28
CA ASN A 6 -71.02 -55.40 -1.00
C ASN A 6 -70.20 -55.98 -2.17
N GLY A 7 -68.95 -55.50 -2.28
CA GLY A 7 -67.90 -56.14 -3.06
C GLY A 7 -66.53 -56.00 -2.41
N GLN A 8 -66.29 -56.75 -1.35
CA GLN A 8 -64.94 -57.04 -0.84
C GLN A 8 -64.37 -58.17 -1.72
N ALA A 9 -63.40 -57.89 -2.60
CA ALA A 9 -62.59 -58.95 -3.23
C ALA A 9 -61.28 -58.44 -3.84
N ASN A 10 -60.18 -59.05 -3.36
CA ASN A 10 -58.91 -59.32 -4.02
C ASN A 10 -57.97 -58.16 -4.40
N ILE A 11 -57.05 -57.90 -3.47
CA ILE A 11 -55.68 -57.47 -3.74
C ILE A 11 -55.05 -58.47 -4.73
N ASN A 12 -55.03 -58.10 -6.01
CA ASN A 12 -54.29 -58.83 -7.03
C ASN A 12 -52.80 -58.51 -6.89
N SER A 13 -52.02 -59.56 -6.62
CA SER A 13 -50.57 -59.55 -6.57
C SER A 13 -49.96 -59.16 -7.92
N GLN A 14 -49.58 -57.89 -8.07
CA GLN A 14 -48.66 -57.50 -9.14
C GLN A 14 -47.28 -58.09 -8.83
N LYS A 15 -46.96 -59.19 -9.52
CA LYS A 15 -45.62 -59.79 -9.50
C LYS A 15 -44.59 -58.73 -9.96
N PRO A 16 -43.48 -58.54 -9.25
CA PRO A 16 -42.42 -57.64 -9.70
C PRO A 16 -41.81 -58.19 -11.00
N TYR A 17 -41.81 -57.38 -12.06
CA TYR A 17 -41.07 -57.69 -13.28
C TYR A 17 -39.58 -57.56 -12.99
N ILE A 18 -38.91 -58.69 -12.75
CA ILE A 18 -37.46 -58.75 -12.65
C ILE A 18 -36.90 -58.76 -14.09
N VAL A 19 -36.46 -57.59 -14.57
CA VAL A 19 -35.73 -57.50 -15.84
C VAL A 19 -34.29 -57.94 -15.58
N SER A 20 -33.95 -59.17 -15.99
CA SER A 20 -32.58 -59.67 -15.91
C SER A 20 -31.75 -59.14 -17.08
N VAL A 21 -31.11 -57.98 -16.86
CA VAL A 21 -30.16 -57.44 -17.84
C VAL A 21 -28.86 -58.23 -17.76
N THR A 22 -28.58 -59.04 -18.77
CA THR A 22 -27.33 -59.80 -18.82
C THR A 22 -26.15 -58.86 -19.09
N LYS A 23 -24.97 -59.17 -18.51
CA LYS A 23 -23.73 -58.41 -18.81
C LYS A 23 -23.48 -58.28 -20.32
N ARG A 24 -23.84 -59.30 -21.12
CA ARG A 24 -23.75 -59.25 -22.59
C ARG A 24 -24.63 -58.17 -23.20
N PHE A 25 -25.86 -57.96 -22.70
CA PHE A 25 -26.74 -56.92 -23.20
C PHE A 25 -26.21 -55.52 -22.90
N ILE A 26 -25.64 -55.31 -21.71
CA ILE A 26 -25.02 -54.03 -21.34
C ILE A 26 -23.81 -53.75 -22.24
N VAL A 27 -22.91 -54.73 -22.41
CA VAL A 27 -21.73 -54.56 -23.27
C VAL A 27 -22.12 -54.34 -24.73
N MET A 28 -23.10 -55.07 -25.26
CA MET A 28 -23.57 -54.84 -26.63
C MET A 28 -24.18 -53.45 -26.80
N SER A 29 -25.03 -53.00 -25.87
CA SER A 29 -25.65 -51.66 -25.94
C SER A 29 -24.62 -50.54 -25.84
N LEU A 30 -23.57 -50.72 -25.03
CA LEU A 30 -22.48 -49.74 -24.95
C LEU A 30 -21.69 -49.70 -26.26
N MET A 31 -21.36 -50.87 -26.83
CA MET A 31 -20.58 -50.96 -28.06
C MET A 31 -21.37 -50.43 -29.27
N THR A 32 -22.67 -50.68 -29.35
CA THR A 32 -23.52 -50.11 -30.41
C THR A 32 -23.67 -48.59 -30.25
N SER A 33 -23.84 -48.08 -29.02
CA SER A 33 -23.87 -46.63 -28.76
C SER A 33 -22.58 -45.94 -29.22
N ILE A 34 -21.42 -46.51 -28.88
CA ILE A 34 -20.11 -45.97 -29.28
C ILE A 34 -19.96 -46.00 -30.81
N LEU A 35 -20.39 -47.09 -31.47
CA LEU A 35 -20.29 -47.21 -32.93
C LEU A 35 -21.20 -46.20 -33.65
N VAL A 36 -22.40 -45.96 -33.11
CA VAL A 36 -23.34 -44.95 -33.64
C VAL A 36 -22.77 -43.54 -33.46
N ALA A 37 -22.24 -43.21 -32.27
CA ALA A 37 -21.60 -41.92 -32.03
C ALA A 37 -20.41 -41.69 -32.97
N PHE A 38 -19.59 -42.72 -33.21
CA PHE A 38 -18.43 -42.61 -34.09
C PHE A 38 -18.81 -42.48 -35.58
N THR A 39 -19.86 -43.17 -36.02
CA THR A 39 -20.36 -43.06 -37.40
C THR A 39 -21.02 -41.71 -37.67
N ILE A 40 -21.82 -41.19 -36.73
CA ILE A 40 -22.39 -39.83 -36.81
C ILE A 40 -21.27 -38.78 -36.80
N GLY A 41 -20.26 -38.92 -35.94
CA GLY A 41 -19.10 -38.03 -35.90
C GLY A 41 -18.30 -38.01 -37.21
N ARG A 42 -18.08 -39.18 -37.84
CA ARG A 42 -17.42 -39.24 -39.16
C ARG A 42 -18.28 -38.65 -40.28
N ALA A 43 -19.58 -38.90 -40.28
CA ALA A 43 -20.50 -38.32 -41.27
C ALA A 43 -20.55 -36.79 -41.15
N ALA A 44 -20.65 -36.25 -39.93
CA ALA A 44 -20.62 -34.83 -39.66
C ALA A 44 -19.30 -34.19 -40.11
N ARG A 45 -18.15 -34.85 -39.87
CA ARG A 45 -16.84 -34.39 -40.34
C ARG A 45 -16.76 -34.32 -41.87
N ILE A 46 -17.27 -35.34 -42.57
CA ILE A 46 -17.27 -35.37 -44.04
C ILE A 46 -18.18 -34.27 -44.61
N ILE A 47 -19.37 -34.08 -44.05
CA ILE A 47 -20.35 -33.10 -44.54
C ILE A 47 -19.94 -31.66 -44.21
N LEU A 48 -19.49 -31.40 -42.99
CA LEU A 48 -19.22 -30.04 -42.50
C LEU A 48 -17.81 -29.55 -42.81
N ILE A 49 -16.82 -30.45 -42.99
CA ILE A 49 -15.41 -30.06 -43.16
C ILE A 49 -14.88 -30.43 -44.55
N GLU A 50 -15.16 -31.62 -45.07
CA GLU A 50 -14.63 -32.06 -46.38
C GLU A 50 -15.52 -31.68 -47.57
N GLY A 51 -16.83 -31.58 -47.38
CA GLY A 51 -17.80 -31.13 -48.38
C GLY A 51 -17.49 -29.73 -48.96
N PRO A 52 -17.29 -28.70 -48.12
CA PRO A 52 -16.93 -27.36 -48.60
C PRO A 52 -15.55 -27.32 -49.27
N ARG A 53 -14.60 -28.15 -48.80
CA ARG A 53 -13.24 -28.24 -49.37
C ARG A 53 -13.21 -28.84 -50.77
N ARG A 54 -14.08 -29.80 -51.11
CA ARG A 54 -14.15 -30.37 -52.46
C ARG A 54 -14.83 -29.45 -53.48
N ALA A 55 -15.78 -28.62 -53.06
CA ALA A 55 -16.38 -27.61 -53.93
C ALA A 55 -15.41 -26.47 -54.30
N LEU A 56 -14.48 -26.14 -53.39
CA LEU A 56 -13.44 -25.12 -53.59
C LEU A 56 -12.24 -25.58 -54.43
N LEU A 57 -12.09 -26.89 -54.69
CA LEU A 57 -10.96 -27.47 -55.42
C LEU A 57 -11.32 -28.03 -56.80
N ALA A 58 -12.55 -27.80 -57.29
CA ALA A 58 -12.90 -28.12 -58.66
C ALA A 58 -12.19 -27.12 -59.60
N PRO A 59 -11.33 -27.58 -60.54
CA PRO A 59 -10.61 -26.68 -61.42
C PRO A 59 -11.58 -26.13 -62.47
N HIS A 60 -12.03 -24.88 -62.29
CA HIS A 60 -12.69 -24.15 -63.37
C HIS A 60 -11.64 -23.52 -64.27
N ASP A 61 -11.60 -24.09 -65.47
CA ASP A 61 -11.03 -23.65 -66.73
C ASP A 61 -10.50 -22.20 -66.77
N SER A 62 -9.20 -22.11 -67.00
CA SER A 62 -8.45 -20.89 -67.27
C SER A 62 -8.71 -20.42 -68.70
N SER A 63 -9.64 -19.48 -68.91
CA SER A 63 -9.59 -18.46 -69.99
C SER A 63 -10.92 -17.73 -70.19
N ALA A 64 -11.19 -16.68 -69.40
CA ALA A 64 -12.15 -15.65 -69.81
C ALA A 64 -11.91 -14.31 -69.10
N MET A 65 -11.47 -13.33 -69.90
CA MET A 65 -11.71 -11.89 -69.81
C MET A 65 -11.51 -11.17 -68.46
N PHE A 66 -10.38 -10.46 -68.39
CA PHE A 66 -10.26 -9.19 -67.68
C PHE A 66 -11.39 -8.22 -68.09
N VAL A 67 -12.36 -7.99 -67.19
CA VAL A 67 -12.96 -6.67 -66.95
C VAL A 67 -13.27 -6.59 -65.45
N ARG A 68 -12.47 -5.83 -64.69
CA ARG A 68 -12.82 -5.40 -63.33
C ARG A 68 -13.75 -4.18 -63.44
N PRO A 69 -14.92 -4.16 -62.78
CA PRO A 69 -15.59 -2.90 -62.48
C PRO A 69 -14.85 -2.23 -61.33
N GLU A 70 -14.47 -0.96 -61.50
CA GLU A 70 -13.99 -0.12 -60.41
C GLU A 70 -15.12 0.08 -59.39
N HIS A 71 -14.94 -0.49 -58.20
CA HIS A 71 -15.57 0.02 -57.00
C HIS A 71 -14.46 0.67 -56.17
N SER A 72 -14.57 1.99 -56.02
CA SER A 72 -13.80 2.80 -55.10
C SER A 72 -13.92 2.20 -53.69
N ARG A 73 -12.88 1.52 -53.23
CA ARG A 73 -12.67 1.27 -51.80
C ARG A 73 -12.35 2.63 -51.19
N GLU A 74 -13.31 3.22 -50.46
CA GLU A 74 -12.95 4.20 -49.43
C GLU A 74 -12.02 3.50 -48.45
N THR A 75 -10.73 3.81 -48.53
CA THR A 75 -9.75 3.43 -47.52
C THR A 75 -10.09 4.21 -46.26
N LYS A 76 -10.73 3.56 -45.28
CA LYS A 76 -10.82 4.10 -43.91
C LYS A 76 -9.39 4.25 -43.39
N THR A 77 -8.91 5.49 -43.30
CA THR A 77 -7.60 5.81 -42.73
C THR A 77 -7.76 5.98 -41.22
N LEU A 78 -7.09 5.14 -40.45
CA LEU A 78 -6.94 5.31 -38.99
C LEU A 78 -6.08 6.56 -38.68
N PRO A 79 -6.17 7.14 -37.46
CA PRO A 79 -5.34 8.28 -37.08
C PRO A 79 -3.83 7.94 -37.06
N ASN A 80 -3.00 8.88 -37.53
CA ASN A 80 -1.55 8.68 -37.51
C ASN A 80 -0.97 9.01 -36.11
N PRO A 81 0.03 8.23 -35.64
CA PRO A 81 0.80 8.60 -34.45
C PRO A 81 1.51 9.95 -34.61
N THR A 82 1.70 10.68 -33.50
CA THR A 82 2.33 12.00 -33.45
C THR A 82 3.74 11.95 -32.85
N LEU A 83 4.67 12.73 -33.40
CA LEU A 83 6.03 12.88 -32.85
C LEU A 83 6.03 13.95 -31.75
N ILE A 84 6.55 13.62 -30.58
CA ILE A 84 6.79 14.59 -29.49
C ILE A 84 8.10 15.33 -29.78
N GLU A 85 8.06 16.67 -29.72
CA GLU A 85 9.22 17.53 -29.94
C GLU A 85 10.27 17.32 -28.83
N GLY A 86 11.54 17.09 -29.20
CA GLY A 86 12.65 16.89 -28.26
C GLY A 86 13.03 15.44 -27.93
N LYS A 87 12.26 14.42 -28.34
CA LYS A 87 12.62 12.99 -28.14
C LYS A 87 13.31 12.38 -29.36
N GLU A 88 14.49 11.77 -29.17
CA GLU A 88 15.17 11.01 -30.22
C GLU A 88 14.54 9.61 -30.40
N VAL A 89 14.02 9.33 -31.60
CA VAL A 89 13.42 8.04 -31.94
C VAL A 89 14.38 7.20 -32.81
N PRO A 90 14.75 5.97 -32.40
CA PRO A 90 15.65 5.12 -33.17
C PRO A 90 15.04 4.67 -34.51
N ARG A 91 15.89 4.41 -35.53
CA ARG A 91 15.44 3.91 -36.84
C ARG A 91 14.98 2.45 -36.75
N THR A 92 13.67 2.21 -36.76
CA THR A 92 13.05 0.88 -36.84
C THR A 92 12.36 0.65 -38.19
N LEU A 93 12.60 -0.52 -38.79
CA LEU A 93 11.91 -0.99 -40.00
C LEU A 93 10.74 -1.90 -39.59
N TYR A 94 9.50 -1.42 -39.74
CA TYR A 94 8.31 -2.22 -39.45
C TYR A 94 7.92 -3.08 -40.65
N THR A 95 7.71 -4.38 -40.44
CA THR A 95 7.10 -5.28 -41.42
C THR A 95 5.80 -5.84 -40.83
N ALA A 96 4.64 -5.33 -41.26
CA ALA A 96 3.37 -6.01 -41.01
C ALA A 96 3.04 -6.91 -42.21
N LYS A 97 2.74 -8.19 -41.93
CA LYS A 97 2.26 -9.14 -42.92
C LYS A 97 0.76 -9.29 -42.76
N ASN A 98 -0.01 -8.69 -43.67
CA ASN A 98 -1.45 -8.90 -43.73
C ASN A 98 -1.74 -10.33 -44.21
N PHE A 99 -2.48 -11.10 -43.42
CA PHE A 99 -3.01 -12.39 -43.84
C PHE A 99 -4.42 -12.17 -44.38
N ASP A 100 -4.66 -12.51 -45.66
CA ASP A 100 -6.01 -12.52 -46.23
C ASP A 100 -6.85 -13.61 -45.54
N THR A 101 -7.59 -13.25 -44.50
CA THR A 101 -8.58 -14.14 -43.89
C THR A 101 -9.90 -13.98 -44.61
N ALA A 102 -10.37 -15.05 -45.26
CA ALA A 102 -11.54 -15.08 -46.14
C ALA A 102 -12.91 -14.87 -45.43
N ILE A 103 -12.96 -14.40 -44.18
CA ILE A 103 -14.20 -14.20 -43.42
C ILE A 103 -14.10 -12.95 -42.53
N GLY A 104 -14.72 -11.85 -42.97
CA GLY A 104 -15.44 -10.87 -42.14
C GLY A 104 -14.72 -9.92 -41.17
N ALA A 105 -13.40 -10.02 -40.92
CA ALA A 105 -12.73 -9.16 -39.95
C ALA A 105 -11.85 -8.07 -40.61
N SER A 106 -11.84 -6.85 -40.07
CA SER A 106 -10.92 -5.78 -40.47
C SER A 106 -9.60 -5.91 -39.71
N THR A 107 -8.49 -5.71 -40.41
CA THR A 107 -7.16 -5.52 -39.82
C THR A 107 -6.61 -4.17 -40.31
N ALA A 108 -6.20 -3.32 -39.38
CA ALA A 108 -5.66 -2.01 -39.72
C ALA A 108 -4.50 -1.63 -38.78
N SER A 109 -3.43 -1.09 -39.37
CA SER A 109 -2.20 -0.66 -38.67
C SER A 109 -1.86 0.76 -39.07
N ALA A 110 -1.40 1.58 -38.12
CA ALA A 110 -0.86 2.91 -38.37
C ALA A 110 0.56 3.03 -37.79
N TYR A 111 1.40 3.85 -38.44
CA TYR A 111 2.82 4.01 -38.13
C TYR A 111 3.19 5.49 -38.09
N LEU A 112 4.18 5.84 -37.27
CA LEU A 112 4.74 7.19 -37.24
C LEU A 112 5.43 7.52 -38.58
N GLU A 113 4.86 8.46 -39.35
CA GLU A 113 5.46 8.94 -40.60
C GLU A 113 6.47 10.07 -40.34
N ARG A 114 7.74 9.87 -40.72
CA ARG A 114 8.77 10.92 -40.73
C ARG A 114 8.81 11.55 -42.12
N SER A 115 8.26 12.76 -42.28
CA SER A 115 8.37 13.48 -43.55
C SER A 115 9.84 13.84 -43.81
N VAL A 116 10.40 13.32 -44.89
CA VAL A 116 11.77 13.64 -45.34
C VAL A 116 11.69 14.95 -46.13
N PRO A 117 12.35 16.05 -45.72
CA PRO A 117 12.53 17.17 -46.63
C PRO A 117 13.41 16.70 -47.78
N SER A 118 12.86 16.65 -48.98
CA SER A 118 13.57 16.27 -50.19
C SER A 118 14.59 17.35 -50.59
N SER A 119 15.71 17.44 -49.88
CA SER A 119 16.95 18.09 -50.35
C SER A 119 18.10 17.89 -49.35
N ALA A 120 18.69 16.70 -49.33
CA ALA A 120 20.07 16.55 -48.84
C ALA A 120 20.77 15.44 -49.66
N PRO A 121 22.02 15.64 -50.12
CA PRO A 121 22.67 14.72 -51.06
C PRO A 121 23.09 13.43 -50.35
N ALA A 122 22.93 12.32 -51.06
CA ALA A 122 23.55 11.06 -50.69
C ALA A 122 25.09 11.18 -50.72
N GLU A 123 25.75 10.34 -49.91
CA GLU A 123 27.20 10.13 -49.79
C GLU A 123 27.97 11.07 -48.85
N LYS A 124 28.17 10.61 -47.61
CA LYS A 124 29.48 10.49 -46.93
C LYS A 124 29.26 10.12 -45.46
N GLU A 125 29.50 8.86 -45.12
CA GLU A 125 30.01 8.46 -43.79
C GLU A 125 30.39 6.97 -43.80
N ALA A 126 31.53 6.71 -44.43
CA ALA A 126 32.37 5.56 -44.15
C ALA A 126 33.78 5.96 -44.56
N GLU A 127 34.63 6.29 -43.58
CA GLU A 127 36.11 6.21 -43.57
C GLU A 127 36.73 7.34 -42.72
N SER A 128 37.18 7.01 -41.49
CA SER A 128 38.50 7.47 -41.01
C SER A 128 38.96 6.75 -39.74
N PHE A 129 39.63 5.60 -39.90
CA PHE A 129 40.58 5.11 -38.89
C PHE A 129 41.70 4.39 -39.63
N CYS A 130 42.65 5.17 -40.17
CA CYS A 130 44.05 4.85 -40.54
C CYS A 130 44.50 5.90 -41.57
N LYS A 131 45.54 6.70 -41.29
CA LYS A 131 46.15 7.59 -42.29
C LYS A 131 47.42 6.97 -42.87
N ALA A 132 47.67 7.24 -44.14
CA ALA A 132 48.83 6.80 -44.90
C ALA A 132 49.89 7.91 -44.98
N ASP A 133 51.16 7.53 -44.93
CA ASP A 133 52.28 8.45 -45.13
C ASP A 133 52.74 8.41 -46.60
N GLU A 134 53.35 9.49 -47.08
CA GLU A 134 53.64 9.78 -48.50
C GLU A 134 54.59 8.80 -49.24
N ASN A 135 54.99 7.69 -48.64
CA ASN A 135 55.72 6.60 -49.31
C ASN A 135 54.94 5.26 -49.39
N GLY A 136 53.64 5.26 -49.09
CA GLY A 136 52.75 4.16 -49.47
C GLY A 136 52.88 2.87 -48.65
N THR A 137 53.35 2.94 -47.40
CA THR A 137 53.26 1.81 -46.45
C THR A 137 52.43 2.21 -45.23
N HIS A 138 51.29 1.54 -45.03
CA HIS A 138 50.40 1.76 -43.88
C HIS A 138 50.95 1.09 -42.62
N GLN A 139 51.04 1.83 -41.51
CA GLN A 139 51.41 1.26 -40.21
C GLN A 139 50.42 1.71 -39.12
N CYS A 140 49.66 0.76 -38.57
CA CYS A 140 48.81 0.97 -37.40
C CYS A 140 49.62 0.61 -36.15
N SER A 141 49.96 1.59 -35.30
CA SER A 141 50.73 1.32 -34.08
C SER A 141 49.87 0.61 -33.01
N ARG A 142 50.32 -0.57 -32.55
CA ARG A 142 49.85 -1.26 -31.33
C ARG A 142 50.91 -1.14 -30.24
N ASN A 143 50.51 -0.97 -28.97
CA ASN A 143 51.42 -1.15 -27.83
C ASN A 143 51.68 -2.65 -27.56
N LYS A 144 52.74 -2.97 -26.81
CA LYS A 144 53.25 -4.34 -26.66
C LYS A 144 52.40 -5.34 -25.86
N ASN A 145 51.27 -4.93 -25.26
CA ASN A 145 50.42 -5.86 -24.47
C ASN A 145 48.94 -5.89 -24.90
N GLY A 146 48.57 -5.33 -26.06
CA GLY A 146 47.29 -5.68 -26.71
C GLY A 146 46.00 -5.17 -26.07
N ASN A 147 46.02 -4.25 -25.11
CA ASN A 147 44.82 -3.60 -24.58
C ASN A 147 44.74 -2.12 -24.99
N VAL A 148 43.53 -1.67 -25.35
CA VAL A 148 43.19 -0.26 -25.61
C VAL A 148 43.00 0.45 -24.27
N LEU A 149 43.77 1.52 -24.04
CA LEU A 149 43.62 2.44 -22.93
C LEU A 149 42.53 3.46 -23.30
N VAL A 150 41.42 3.46 -22.56
CA VAL A 150 40.51 4.62 -22.53
C VAL A 150 41.11 5.61 -21.54
N GLN A 151 41.51 6.78 -22.04
CA GLN A 151 41.87 7.91 -21.18
C GLN A 151 40.60 8.52 -20.59
N ASN A 152 40.60 8.69 -19.28
CA ASN A 152 39.65 9.53 -18.55
C ASN A 152 39.71 10.95 -19.12
N VAL A 153 38.56 11.44 -19.58
CA VAL A 153 38.32 12.86 -19.83
C VAL A 153 37.38 13.32 -18.74
N GLU A 154 37.88 14.17 -17.86
CA GLU A 154 37.07 15.03 -16.99
C GLU A 154 36.12 15.83 -17.88
N LYS A 155 34.82 15.74 -17.60
CA LYS A 155 33.81 16.63 -18.19
C LYS A 155 32.99 17.23 -17.05
N ASP A 156 33.25 18.51 -16.81
CA ASP A 156 32.42 19.41 -16.02
C ASP A 156 31.05 19.61 -16.69
N SER A 157 30.01 19.57 -15.85
CA SER A 157 28.73 20.29 -15.90
C SER A 157 28.08 20.60 -17.26
N GLU A 158 27.04 19.82 -17.57
CA GLU A 158 25.67 20.27 -17.87
C GLU A 158 24.81 18.99 -17.81
N GLU A 159 23.99 18.86 -16.77
CA GLU A 159 23.05 17.74 -16.58
C GLU A 159 21.96 17.83 -17.66
N GLU A 160 22.19 17.15 -18.79
CA GLU A 160 21.09 16.62 -19.60
C GLU A 160 20.69 15.31 -18.95
N ASP A 161 19.47 15.26 -18.41
CA ASP A 161 18.82 14.05 -17.89
C ASP A 161 18.74 12.98 -19.00
N GLU A 162 19.81 12.21 -19.22
CA GLU A 162 19.72 10.93 -19.90
C GLU A 162 18.93 9.99 -18.97
N GLU A 163 17.60 9.96 -19.15
CA GLU A 163 16.72 9.00 -18.46
C GLU A 163 17.24 7.58 -18.67
N GLU A 164 17.93 7.06 -17.66
CA GLU A 164 18.49 5.73 -17.67
C GLU A 164 17.33 4.72 -17.77
N HIS A 165 17.28 3.95 -18.86
CA HIS A 165 16.27 2.91 -19.06
C HIS A 165 16.49 1.77 -18.05
N LEU A 166 15.91 1.89 -16.86
CA LEU A 166 15.96 0.87 -15.83
C LEU A 166 15.17 -0.38 -16.29
N PRO A 167 15.59 -1.59 -15.90
CA PRO A 167 14.82 -2.82 -16.10
C PRO A 167 13.56 -2.88 -15.22
N ALA A 168 13.27 -1.81 -14.46
CA ALA A 168 12.07 -1.56 -13.69
C ALA A 168 11.16 -0.56 -14.43
N GLY A 169 9.85 -0.80 -14.41
CA GLY A 169 8.85 0.03 -15.08
C GLY A 169 7.48 -0.08 -14.40
N GLN A 170 6.55 0.75 -14.85
CA GLN A 170 5.20 0.88 -14.30
C GLN A 170 4.18 0.12 -15.17
N HIS A 171 3.30 -0.67 -14.55
CA HIS A 171 2.26 -1.46 -15.22
C HIS A 171 0.87 -1.12 -14.70
N LEU A 172 0.10 -0.34 -15.45
CA LEU A 172 -1.29 0.02 -15.18
C LEU A 172 -2.26 -0.94 -15.90
N LEU A 173 -3.17 -1.56 -15.17
CA LEU A 173 -4.30 -2.32 -15.70
C LEU A 173 -5.60 -1.61 -15.30
N VAL A 174 -6.53 -1.46 -16.22
CA VAL A 174 -7.80 -0.73 -15.99
C VAL A 174 -8.96 -1.55 -16.54
N ASP A 175 -9.98 -1.80 -15.72
CA ASP A 175 -11.24 -2.42 -16.10
C ASP A 175 -12.36 -1.39 -15.94
N ILE A 176 -13.14 -1.16 -17.00
CA ILE A 176 -14.29 -0.24 -16.96
C ILE A 176 -15.55 -1.03 -17.30
N LYS A 177 -16.57 -0.91 -16.45
CA LYS A 177 -17.92 -1.49 -16.65
C LYS A 177 -18.94 -0.40 -16.99
N ASN A 178 -20.11 -0.80 -17.48
CA ASN A 178 -21.23 0.08 -17.86
C ASN A 178 -20.90 1.09 -18.97
N VAL A 179 -20.05 0.69 -19.93
CA VAL A 179 -19.67 1.52 -21.08
C VAL A 179 -20.60 1.25 -22.29
N ASP A 180 -20.91 2.29 -23.07
CA ASP A 180 -21.73 2.19 -24.29
C ASP A 180 -21.24 1.11 -25.27
N GLY A 181 -22.12 0.14 -25.56
CA GLY A 181 -21.81 -0.98 -26.45
C GLY A 181 -21.49 -0.55 -27.89
N ASN A 182 -22.01 0.58 -28.37
CA ASN A 182 -21.70 1.07 -29.71
C ASN A 182 -20.27 1.62 -29.79
N PHE A 183 -19.82 2.34 -28.77
CA PHE A 183 -18.43 2.76 -28.59
C PHE A 183 -17.50 1.54 -28.53
N LEU A 184 -17.81 0.56 -27.67
CA LEU A 184 -16.99 -0.65 -27.50
C LEU A 184 -16.86 -1.50 -28.76
N ASN A 185 -17.78 -1.36 -29.73
CA ASN A 185 -17.75 -2.06 -31.01
C ASN A 185 -17.17 -1.22 -32.17
N SER A 186 -16.64 -0.02 -31.87
CA SER A 186 -16.11 0.92 -32.86
C SER A 186 -14.58 0.97 -32.84
N GLU A 187 -13.96 0.30 -33.82
CA GLU A 187 -12.51 0.30 -34.01
C GLU A 187 -11.91 1.72 -34.13
N MET A 188 -12.60 2.63 -34.84
CA MET A 188 -12.14 4.00 -35.04
C MET A 188 -12.12 4.81 -33.74
N ARG A 189 -13.24 4.81 -33.00
CA ARG A 189 -13.36 5.61 -31.78
C ARG A 189 -12.39 5.13 -30.69
N LEU A 190 -12.18 3.83 -30.59
CA LEU A 190 -11.23 3.23 -29.65
C LEU A 190 -9.77 3.52 -30.04
N ALA A 191 -9.45 3.51 -31.34
CA ALA A 191 -8.12 3.91 -31.82
C ALA A 191 -7.84 5.40 -31.54
N GLU A 192 -8.81 6.29 -31.79
CA GLU A 192 -8.71 7.70 -31.45
C GLU A 192 -8.51 7.92 -29.94
N ALA A 193 -9.29 7.24 -29.11
CA ALA A 193 -9.14 7.31 -27.65
C ALA A 193 -7.73 6.88 -27.19
N MET A 194 -7.18 5.81 -27.77
CA MET A 194 -5.82 5.34 -27.46
C MET A 194 -4.75 6.36 -27.86
N VAL A 195 -4.84 6.94 -29.06
CA VAL A 195 -3.89 7.96 -29.53
C VAL A 195 -3.94 9.18 -28.61
N ASN A 196 -5.14 9.61 -28.21
CA ASN A 196 -5.32 10.74 -27.30
C ASN A 196 -4.77 10.45 -25.90
N VAL A 197 -5.00 9.25 -25.35
CA VAL A 197 -4.37 8.85 -24.07
C VAL A 197 -2.87 8.97 -24.17
N VAL A 198 -2.24 8.40 -25.20
CA VAL A 198 -0.78 8.42 -25.32
C VAL A 198 -0.24 9.85 -25.46
N ASN A 199 -0.89 10.67 -26.27
CA ASN A 199 -0.48 12.06 -26.52
C ASN A 199 -0.63 12.96 -25.29
N GLU A 200 -1.75 12.86 -24.55
CA GLU A 200 -1.99 13.65 -23.34
C GLU A 200 -1.14 13.17 -22.15
N SER A 201 -0.74 11.90 -22.14
CA SER A 201 0.15 11.32 -21.14
C SER A 201 1.63 11.51 -21.42
N LYS A 202 2.00 12.28 -22.47
CA LYS A 202 3.40 12.52 -22.89
C LYS A 202 4.21 11.24 -23.20
N LEU A 203 3.52 10.14 -23.50
CA LEU A 203 4.11 8.88 -23.94
C LEU A 203 4.28 8.90 -25.46
N THR A 204 5.22 8.12 -26.00
CA THR A 204 5.53 8.19 -27.43
C THR A 204 4.96 6.99 -28.18
N LEU A 205 3.89 7.16 -28.96
CA LEU A 205 3.33 6.08 -29.79
C LEU A 205 4.13 5.87 -31.07
N LEU A 206 4.74 4.71 -31.25
CA LEU A 206 5.48 4.39 -32.47
C LEU A 206 4.58 3.80 -33.55
N SER A 207 3.72 2.87 -33.16
CA SER A 207 2.80 2.18 -34.06
C SER A 207 1.68 1.53 -33.25
N TYR A 208 0.56 1.22 -33.89
CA TYR A 208 -0.48 0.42 -33.27
C TYR A 208 -1.25 -0.42 -34.29
N HIS A 209 -1.92 -1.45 -33.78
CA HIS A 209 -2.73 -2.37 -34.56
C HIS A 209 -4.04 -2.67 -33.83
N CYS A 210 -5.16 -2.40 -34.48
CA CYS A 210 -6.48 -2.75 -33.98
C CYS A 210 -7.14 -3.82 -34.86
N HIS A 211 -7.99 -4.64 -34.24
CA HIS A 211 -8.71 -5.71 -34.88
C HIS A 211 -10.13 -5.81 -34.34
N LYS A 212 -11.11 -5.69 -35.24
CA LYS A 212 -12.52 -5.89 -34.89
C LYS A 212 -12.86 -7.38 -34.86
N LEU A 213 -13.40 -7.84 -33.73
CA LEU A 213 -13.80 -9.21 -33.48
C LEU A 213 -15.18 -9.50 -34.08
N ILE A 214 -15.41 -10.76 -34.45
CA ILE A 214 -16.70 -11.26 -34.95
C ILE A 214 -17.33 -12.12 -33.84
N PRO A 215 -18.59 -11.89 -33.43
CA PRO A 215 -19.57 -10.98 -34.04
C PRO A 215 -19.48 -9.51 -33.60
N MET A 216 -18.82 -9.20 -32.48
CA MET A 216 -18.65 -7.84 -31.95
C MET A 216 -17.43 -7.75 -31.02
N GLY A 217 -16.93 -6.54 -30.81
CA GLY A 217 -15.78 -6.24 -29.93
C GLY A 217 -14.53 -5.84 -30.71
N VAL A 218 -13.54 -5.31 -30.00
CA VAL A 218 -12.28 -4.80 -30.57
C VAL A 218 -11.11 -5.16 -29.65
N SER A 219 -10.03 -5.66 -30.25
CA SER A 219 -8.72 -5.75 -29.61
C SER A 219 -7.80 -4.71 -30.22
N CYS A 220 -7.02 -3.99 -29.43
CA CYS A 220 -5.97 -3.13 -29.97
C CYS A 220 -4.69 -3.20 -29.16
N VAL A 221 -3.54 -3.02 -29.83
CA VAL A 221 -2.21 -2.97 -29.23
C VAL A 221 -1.41 -1.84 -29.86
N GLY A 222 -0.92 -0.91 -29.05
CA GLY A 222 0.04 0.13 -29.38
C GLY A 222 1.42 -0.17 -28.83
N VAL A 223 2.43 0.00 -29.67
CA VAL A 223 3.85 -0.06 -29.29
C VAL A 223 4.29 1.37 -28.97
N LEU A 224 4.74 1.57 -27.74
CA LEU A 224 5.30 2.84 -27.28
C LEU A 224 6.83 2.80 -27.41
N LEU A 225 7.49 3.96 -27.44
CA LEU A 225 8.94 4.02 -27.31
C LEU A 225 9.38 3.41 -25.97
N GLU A 226 8.59 3.66 -24.94
CA GLU A 226 8.86 3.29 -23.55
C GLU A 226 8.25 1.93 -23.15
N SER A 227 7.37 1.33 -23.97
CA SER A 227 6.97 -0.11 -24.03
C SER A 227 5.66 -0.35 -24.81
N HIS A 228 4.47 -0.35 -24.18
CA HIS A 228 3.21 -0.69 -24.87
C HIS A 228 1.92 -0.24 -24.15
N ILE A 229 0.82 -0.15 -24.92
CA ILE A 229 -0.57 -0.02 -24.45
C ILE A 229 -1.43 -1.05 -25.20
N SER A 230 -2.43 -1.65 -24.57
CA SER A 230 -3.37 -2.57 -25.23
C SER A 230 -4.72 -2.62 -24.53
N PHE A 231 -5.75 -3.06 -25.23
CA PHE A 231 -7.07 -3.27 -24.63
C PHE A 231 -7.90 -4.31 -25.37
N HIS A 232 -8.93 -4.82 -24.69
CA HIS A 232 -9.94 -5.73 -25.22
C HIS A 232 -11.34 -5.32 -24.76
N THR A 233 -12.34 -5.41 -25.64
CA THR A 233 -13.73 -5.00 -25.34
C THR A 233 -14.74 -6.14 -25.44
N TRP A 234 -15.75 -6.10 -24.58
CA TRP A 234 -16.94 -6.96 -24.59
C TRP A 234 -18.20 -6.08 -24.66
N PRO A 235 -18.65 -5.68 -25.87
CA PRO A 235 -19.76 -4.74 -26.04
C PRO A 235 -21.08 -5.18 -25.41
N ALA A 236 -21.38 -6.48 -25.39
CA ALA A 236 -22.61 -7.01 -24.81
C ALA A 236 -22.66 -6.91 -23.28
N GLU A 237 -21.51 -6.90 -22.63
CA GLU A 237 -21.38 -6.78 -21.17
C GLU A 237 -21.08 -5.33 -20.74
N GLY A 238 -20.85 -4.43 -21.70
CA GLY A 238 -20.45 -3.04 -21.42
C GLY A 238 -19.07 -2.93 -20.77
N VAL A 239 -18.15 -3.86 -21.07
CA VAL A 239 -16.83 -3.96 -20.42
C VAL A 239 -15.68 -3.68 -21.38
N ILE A 240 -14.67 -2.94 -20.90
CA ILE A 240 -13.35 -2.83 -21.51
C ILE A 240 -12.26 -3.08 -20.47
N THR A 241 -11.22 -3.81 -20.88
CA THR A 241 -10.00 -4.02 -20.09
C THR A 241 -8.82 -3.43 -20.84
N LEU A 242 -8.03 -2.58 -20.19
CA LEU A 242 -6.83 -1.92 -20.69
C LEU A 242 -5.59 -2.38 -19.93
N ASP A 243 -4.46 -2.40 -20.63
CA ASP A 243 -3.13 -2.74 -20.15
C ASP A 243 -2.13 -1.72 -20.70
N LEU A 244 -1.50 -0.93 -19.83
CA LEU A 244 -0.50 0.07 -20.15
C LEU A 244 0.77 -0.20 -19.35
N PHE A 245 1.89 -0.38 -20.05
CA PHE A 245 3.19 -0.58 -19.44
C PHE A 245 4.21 0.42 -19.99
N THR A 246 5.05 0.98 -19.13
CA THR A 246 6.14 1.90 -19.51
C THR A 246 7.36 1.73 -18.63
N CYS A 247 8.55 1.80 -19.24
CA CYS A 247 9.84 1.93 -18.54
C CYS A 247 10.30 3.40 -18.47
N GLY A 248 9.47 4.35 -18.89
CA GLY A 248 9.78 5.78 -18.79
C GLY A 248 9.67 6.31 -17.36
N SER A 249 10.33 7.44 -17.10
CA SER A 249 10.34 8.14 -15.81
C SER A 249 8.96 8.69 -15.38
N GLY A 250 8.08 8.96 -16.36
CA GLY A 250 6.78 9.59 -16.11
C GLY A 250 5.81 8.69 -15.34
N GLU A 251 5.13 9.24 -14.33
CA GLU A 251 4.11 8.54 -13.55
C GLU A 251 2.89 8.16 -14.40
N LEU A 252 2.41 6.91 -14.27
CA LEU A 252 1.21 6.43 -14.97
C LEU A 252 -0.11 6.75 -14.26
N VAL A 253 -0.11 7.02 -12.96
CA VAL A 253 -1.35 7.29 -12.19
C VAL A 253 -2.10 8.53 -12.71
N PRO A 254 -1.43 9.65 -13.06
CA PRO A 254 -2.09 10.81 -13.66
C PRO A 254 -2.78 10.54 -15.01
N VAL A 255 -2.57 9.37 -15.63
CA VAL A 255 -3.23 8.95 -16.88
C VAL A 255 -4.67 8.47 -16.64
N LEU A 256 -5.02 8.06 -15.42
CA LEU A 256 -6.34 7.51 -15.08
C LEU A 256 -7.50 8.47 -15.40
N PRO A 257 -7.48 9.77 -15.00
CA PRO A 257 -8.54 10.70 -15.38
C PRO A 257 -8.71 10.87 -16.89
N ILE A 258 -7.61 10.73 -17.65
CA ILE A 258 -7.61 10.78 -19.11
C ILE A 258 -8.29 9.53 -19.69
N ILE A 259 -7.95 8.34 -19.15
CA ILE A 259 -8.59 7.08 -19.51
C ILE A 259 -10.09 7.12 -19.21
N ASP A 260 -10.49 7.55 -18.01
CA ASP A 260 -11.91 7.65 -17.63
C ASP A 260 -12.66 8.56 -18.60
N ARG A 261 -12.15 9.77 -18.86
CA ARG A 261 -12.80 10.71 -19.78
C ARG A 261 -12.93 10.17 -21.22
N LEU A 262 -11.98 9.36 -21.68
CA LEU A 262 -11.93 8.89 -23.08
C LEU A 262 -12.58 7.52 -23.30
N PHE A 263 -12.55 6.63 -22.31
CA PHE A 263 -13.03 5.24 -22.43
C PHE A 263 -14.29 4.97 -21.60
N ALA A 264 -14.56 5.72 -20.53
CA ALA A 264 -15.76 5.55 -19.70
C ALA A 264 -16.96 6.31 -20.32
N VAL A 265 -17.33 5.95 -21.55
CA VAL A 265 -18.44 6.56 -22.29
C VAL A 265 -19.78 6.01 -21.77
N PRO A 266 -20.69 6.85 -21.24
CA PRO A 266 -21.97 6.40 -20.71
C PRO A 266 -22.94 5.95 -21.81
N ILE A 267 -23.88 5.08 -21.46
CA ILE A 267 -24.94 4.59 -22.35
C ILE A 267 -25.94 5.72 -22.64
N GLU A 268 -26.21 6.00 -23.92
CA GLU A 268 -27.14 7.07 -24.31
C GLU A 268 -28.57 6.82 -23.79
N GLY A 269 -29.11 7.78 -23.04
CA GLY A 269 -30.50 7.76 -22.55
C GLY A 269 -30.70 7.15 -21.16
N GLU A 270 -29.65 6.60 -20.56
CA GLU A 270 -29.68 6.05 -19.20
C GLU A 270 -29.27 7.15 -18.19
N THR A 271 -30.18 7.53 -17.29
CA THR A 271 -29.93 8.56 -16.26
C THR A 271 -29.82 7.98 -14.85
N ASP A 272 -29.84 6.65 -14.72
CA ASP A 272 -29.66 5.95 -13.44
C ASP A 272 -28.18 5.97 -13.05
N GLU A 273 -27.91 6.38 -11.80
CA GLU A 273 -26.55 6.41 -11.24
C GLU A 273 -25.91 5.01 -11.23
N ASN A 274 -26.71 3.94 -11.07
CA ASN A 274 -26.22 2.55 -11.08
C ASN A 274 -25.69 2.09 -12.46
N HIS A 275 -26.05 2.80 -13.53
CA HIS A 275 -25.64 2.49 -14.89
C HIS A 275 -24.57 3.46 -15.42
N GLN A 276 -24.00 4.30 -14.55
CA GLN A 276 -22.83 5.10 -14.89
C GLN A 276 -21.60 4.20 -15.06
N PRO A 277 -20.66 4.57 -15.95
CA PRO A 277 -19.39 3.89 -16.09
C PRO A 277 -18.65 3.77 -14.75
N GLN A 278 -18.21 2.56 -14.42
CA GLN A 278 -17.46 2.26 -13.19
C GLN A 278 -16.07 1.75 -13.56
N THR A 279 -15.04 2.48 -13.14
CA THR A 279 -13.64 2.12 -13.38
C THR A 279 -13.03 1.48 -12.14
N VAL A 280 -12.36 0.35 -12.35
CA VAL A 280 -11.51 -0.34 -11.37
C VAL A 280 -10.13 -0.46 -12.00
N TRP A 281 -9.06 -0.26 -11.25
CA TRP A 281 -7.72 -0.28 -11.81
C TRP A 281 -6.69 -0.81 -10.80
N THR A 282 -5.54 -1.25 -11.30
CA THR A 282 -4.38 -1.64 -10.49
C THR A 282 -3.11 -1.16 -11.20
N HIS A 283 -2.11 -0.71 -10.45
CA HIS A 283 -0.82 -0.26 -11.00
C HIS A 283 0.33 -0.94 -10.28
N LYS A 284 1.30 -1.49 -11.01
CA LYS A 284 2.38 -2.25 -10.40
C LYS A 284 3.72 -1.84 -10.94
N MET A 285 4.64 -1.54 -10.03
CA MET A 285 6.07 -1.54 -10.33
C MET A 285 6.50 -2.98 -10.68
N ARG A 286 7.09 -3.14 -11.86
CA ARG A 286 7.53 -4.42 -12.44
C ARG A 286 8.99 -4.31 -12.84
N GLY A 287 9.80 -5.31 -12.52
CA GLY A 287 11.19 -5.40 -12.97
C GLY A 287 12.15 -5.78 -11.85
N PHE A 288 13.45 -5.68 -12.14
CA PHE A 288 14.53 -5.94 -11.18
C PHE A 288 15.06 -4.59 -10.65
N GLY A 289 14.36 -4.01 -9.68
CA GLY A 289 14.86 -2.88 -8.90
C GLY A 289 15.68 -3.34 -7.70
N ASP A 290 16.42 -2.44 -7.07
CA ASP A 290 17.07 -2.74 -5.79
C ASP A 290 15.99 -3.02 -4.73
N ASP A 291 16.08 -4.19 -4.10
CA ASP A 291 15.19 -4.72 -3.05
C ASP A 291 15.34 -3.94 -1.72
N SER A 292 15.46 -2.61 -1.77
CA SER A 292 15.34 -1.78 -0.57
C SER A 292 13.87 -1.77 -0.17
N GLY A 293 13.54 -2.42 0.95
CA GLY A 293 12.19 -2.66 1.47
C GLY A 293 11.33 -1.43 1.82
N TYR A 294 11.55 -0.28 1.17
CA TYR A 294 10.67 0.90 1.21
C TYR A 294 9.30 0.67 0.60
N LEU A 295 9.17 -0.37 -0.24
CA LEU A 295 7.93 -0.62 -0.97
C LEU A 295 6.75 -1.02 -0.06
N TYR A 296 6.97 -1.45 1.20
CA TYR A 296 5.88 -1.95 2.04
C TYR A 296 4.85 -0.90 2.46
N ASN A 297 5.29 0.37 2.61
CA ASN A 297 4.46 1.51 2.96
C ASN A 297 4.27 2.50 1.81
N ASP A 298 4.67 2.11 0.61
CA ASP A 298 4.58 2.97 -0.56
C ASP A 298 3.12 3.07 -1.03
N VAL A 299 2.76 4.22 -1.59
CA VAL A 299 1.48 4.49 -2.24
C VAL A 299 1.30 3.46 -3.36
N ALA A 300 2.39 3.01 -3.99
CA ALA A 300 2.40 1.92 -4.93
C ALA A 300 2.00 0.58 -4.34
N GLU A 301 2.23 0.32 -3.06
CA GLU A 301 1.78 -0.91 -2.40
C GLU A 301 0.34 -0.81 -1.86
N PHE A 302 -0.05 0.35 -1.34
CA PHE A 302 -1.37 0.53 -0.74
C PHE A 302 -2.45 0.83 -1.79
N VAL A 303 -2.12 1.75 -2.69
CA VAL A 303 -3.04 2.22 -3.72
C VAL A 303 -2.78 1.49 -5.03
N LEU A 304 -1.53 1.19 -5.39
CA LEU A 304 -1.27 0.68 -6.74
C LEU A 304 -1.26 -0.88 -6.79
N GLU A 305 -0.78 -1.60 -5.76
CA GLU A 305 -0.38 -3.01 -5.84
C GLU A 305 -1.46 -4.00 -6.30
N ARG A 306 -0.99 -5.13 -6.83
CA ARG A 306 -1.84 -6.20 -7.37
C ARG A 306 -2.42 -7.11 -6.29
N GLY A 307 -3.74 -7.25 -6.31
CA GLY A 307 -4.41 -8.42 -5.71
C GLY A 307 -5.82 -8.17 -5.23
N ASN A 308 -6.28 -6.93 -5.20
CA ASN A 308 -7.60 -6.61 -4.73
C ASN A 308 -8.39 -5.83 -5.80
N LEU A 309 -9.68 -6.14 -5.91
CA LEU A 309 -10.66 -5.44 -6.75
C LEU A 309 -11.06 -4.10 -6.11
N ASP A 310 -10.11 -3.41 -5.50
CA ASP A 310 -10.39 -2.30 -4.60
C ASP A 310 -10.92 -1.12 -5.38
N TYR A 311 -11.96 -0.51 -4.83
CA TYR A 311 -12.31 0.83 -5.24
C TYR A 311 -11.28 1.79 -4.64
N LYS A 312 -10.70 2.65 -5.46
CA LYS A 312 -9.69 3.63 -5.03
C LYS A 312 -9.98 4.97 -5.69
N LYS A 313 -10.02 6.03 -4.89
CA LYS A 313 -10.31 7.39 -5.34
C LYS A 313 -9.33 8.37 -4.70
N GLN A 314 -8.61 9.13 -5.53
CA GLN A 314 -7.83 10.26 -5.04
C GLN A 314 -8.80 11.37 -4.59
N ILE A 315 -8.72 11.76 -3.33
CA ILE A 315 -9.57 12.80 -2.72
C ILE A 315 -8.97 14.17 -2.96
N ALA A 316 -7.66 14.29 -2.70
CA ALA A 316 -6.92 15.52 -2.89
C ALA A 316 -5.43 15.19 -3.02
N TRP A 317 -4.67 16.09 -3.64
CA TRP A 317 -3.22 16.07 -3.60
C TRP A 317 -2.68 17.50 -3.68
N THR A 318 -1.47 17.71 -3.18
CA THR A 318 -0.73 18.96 -3.32
C THR A 318 0.77 18.70 -3.31
N GLN A 319 1.54 19.67 -3.79
CA GLN A 319 2.99 19.69 -3.69
C GLN A 319 3.40 20.89 -2.84
N THR A 320 4.10 20.64 -1.74
CA THR A 320 4.70 21.69 -0.91
C THR A 320 6.20 21.82 -1.24
N PRO A 321 6.88 22.86 -0.72
CA PRO A 321 8.34 22.95 -0.82
C PRO A 321 9.09 21.81 -0.11
N PHE A 322 8.43 21.07 0.77
CA PHE A 322 9.02 20.01 1.59
C PHE A 322 8.74 18.62 1.04
N GLN A 323 7.52 18.38 0.57
CA GLN A 323 7.04 17.04 0.18
C GLN A 323 5.78 17.10 -0.70
N ARG A 324 5.51 16.00 -1.40
CA ARG A 324 4.23 15.72 -2.04
C ARG A 324 3.26 15.11 -1.03
N ILE A 325 2.01 15.54 -1.06
CA ILE A 325 0.96 15.04 -0.18
C ILE A 325 -0.17 14.49 -1.03
N ASP A 326 -0.56 13.23 -0.81
CA ASP A 326 -1.70 12.61 -1.47
C ASP A 326 -2.68 12.05 -0.43
N ILE A 327 -3.99 12.24 -0.66
CA ILE A 327 -5.05 11.62 0.14
C ILE A 327 -5.89 10.74 -0.78
N TYR A 328 -6.05 9.48 -0.41
CA TYR A 328 -6.86 8.51 -1.11
C TYR A 328 -7.95 7.94 -0.20
N ASP A 329 -9.09 7.62 -0.80
CA ASP A 329 -10.08 6.72 -0.23
C ASP A 329 -9.94 5.36 -0.91
N SER A 330 -9.84 4.29 -0.13
CA SER A 330 -9.76 2.92 -0.63
C SER A 330 -10.79 2.00 0.04
N ILE A 331 -11.39 1.09 -0.73
CA ILE A 331 -12.32 0.07 -0.23
C ILE A 331 -11.81 -1.28 -0.67
N ASP A 332 -11.47 -2.13 0.30
CA ASP A 332 -11.11 -3.51 0.01
C ASP A 332 -12.33 -4.33 -0.42
N ALA A 333 -12.40 -4.67 -1.70
CA ALA A 333 -13.54 -5.40 -2.28
C ALA A 333 -13.74 -6.81 -1.72
N LYS A 334 -12.76 -7.37 -0.99
CA LYS A 334 -12.90 -8.66 -0.29
C LYS A 334 -13.63 -8.50 1.04
N THR A 335 -13.52 -7.35 1.68
CA THR A 335 -14.07 -7.08 3.02
C THR A 335 -15.29 -6.18 2.99
N ARG A 336 -15.38 -5.28 2.01
CA ARG A 336 -16.43 -4.25 1.86
C ARG A 336 -16.87 -4.15 0.39
N SER A 337 -18.14 -3.84 0.16
CA SER A 337 -18.70 -3.68 -1.19
C SER A 337 -18.86 -2.19 -1.52
N LEU A 338 -18.43 -1.77 -2.72
CA LEU A 338 -18.65 -0.41 -3.22
C LEU A 338 -20.15 -0.06 -3.21
N LEU A 339 -21.02 -0.99 -3.57
CA LEU A 339 -22.47 -0.79 -3.56
C LEU A 339 -23.02 -0.54 -2.15
N ASP A 340 -22.43 -1.15 -1.12
CA ASP A 340 -22.86 -0.91 0.26
C ASP A 340 -22.39 0.46 0.76
N TYR A 341 -21.19 0.89 0.35
CA TYR A 341 -20.74 2.26 0.57
C TYR A 341 -21.66 3.27 -0.12
N GLU A 342 -21.98 3.10 -1.41
CA GLU A 342 -22.90 3.98 -2.14
C GLU A 342 -24.27 4.06 -1.46
N LYS A 343 -24.83 2.91 -1.04
CA LYS A 343 -26.08 2.87 -0.27
C LYS A 343 -25.99 3.59 1.07
N SER A 344 -24.84 3.53 1.74
CA SER A 344 -24.65 4.23 3.01
C SER A 344 -24.85 5.75 2.88
N GLN A 345 -24.63 6.30 1.68
CA GLN A 345 -24.74 7.73 1.41
C GLN A 345 -26.17 8.18 1.04
N LEU A 346 -27.12 7.26 0.81
CA LEU A 346 -28.45 7.59 0.26
C LEU A 346 -29.47 8.12 1.28
N ASN A 347 -29.17 8.01 2.58
CA ASN A 347 -30.06 8.42 3.68
C ASN A 347 -31.52 7.93 3.50
N ASP A 348 -31.67 6.69 3.02
CA ASP A 348 -32.93 6.09 2.58
C ASP A 348 -33.59 5.21 3.65
N GLY A 349 -33.02 5.14 4.85
CA GLY A 349 -33.46 4.28 5.96
C GLY A 349 -33.04 2.82 5.80
N SER A 350 -32.17 2.49 4.83
CA SER A 350 -31.51 1.19 4.77
C SER A 350 -30.52 1.02 5.93
N TYR A 351 -30.18 -0.24 6.25
CA TYR A 351 -29.19 -0.55 7.27
C TYR A 351 -27.85 0.16 7.02
N GLN A 352 -27.41 0.20 5.76
CA GLN A 352 -26.21 0.90 5.32
C GLN A 352 -26.29 2.40 5.62
N SER A 353 -27.42 3.03 5.30
CA SER A 353 -27.62 4.47 5.52
C SER A 353 -27.69 4.86 6.99
N GLU A 354 -28.21 3.97 7.85
CA GLU A 354 -28.29 4.19 9.30
C GLU A 354 -26.96 3.91 10.02
N HIS A 355 -26.00 3.22 9.39
CA HIS A 355 -24.74 2.81 10.00
C HIS A 355 -23.52 3.09 9.10
N GLN A 356 -23.39 4.33 8.63
CA GLN A 356 -22.39 4.74 7.65
C GLN A 356 -20.96 4.36 8.03
N ASP A 357 -20.60 4.47 9.31
CA ASP A 357 -19.24 4.24 9.83
C ASP A 357 -18.67 2.85 9.47
N PHE A 358 -19.51 1.83 9.32
CA PHE A 358 -19.07 0.48 8.92
C PHE A 358 -18.77 0.36 7.42
N PHE A 359 -19.29 1.27 6.62
CA PHE A 359 -19.22 1.23 5.15
C PHE A 359 -18.33 2.33 4.56
N LEU A 360 -17.88 3.30 5.37
CA LEU A 360 -16.94 4.33 4.93
C LEU A 360 -15.65 3.71 4.38
N PRO A 361 -15.05 4.29 3.32
CA PRO A 361 -13.76 3.88 2.82
C PRO A 361 -12.66 4.06 3.87
N GLU A 362 -11.54 3.40 3.66
CA GLU A 362 -10.30 3.73 4.33
C GLU A 362 -9.76 5.03 3.74
N ARG A 363 -9.71 6.11 4.51
CA ARG A 363 -9.01 7.32 4.11
C ARG A 363 -7.55 7.20 4.50
N GLU A 364 -6.65 7.43 3.56
CA GLU A 364 -5.21 7.21 3.70
C GLU A 364 -4.47 8.48 3.24
N ILE A 365 -3.49 8.93 4.02
CA ILE A 365 -2.60 10.04 3.65
C ILE A 365 -1.19 9.52 3.39
N PHE A 366 -0.58 10.01 2.31
CA PHE A 366 0.77 9.69 1.89
C PHE A 366 1.60 10.96 1.81
N LEU A 367 2.86 10.89 2.26
CA LEU A 367 3.87 11.93 2.11
C LEU A 367 5.03 11.36 1.28
N ASP A 368 5.34 11.99 0.15
CA ASP A 368 6.29 11.49 -0.85
C ASP A 368 6.08 10.00 -1.20
N GLY A 369 4.81 9.60 -1.25
CA GLY A 369 4.40 8.23 -1.49
C GLY A 369 4.45 7.31 -0.26
N VAL A 370 4.94 7.72 0.91
CA VAL A 370 4.94 6.89 2.12
C VAL A 370 3.66 7.09 2.92
N LEU A 371 2.95 6.00 3.24
CA LEU A 371 1.75 6.03 4.08
C LEU A 371 2.08 6.58 5.47
N GLN A 372 1.34 7.60 5.91
CA GLN A 372 1.51 8.17 7.25
C GLN A 372 0.38 7.80 8.21
N SER A 373 -0.85 7.75 7.73
CA SER A 373 -2.03 7.47 8.57
C SER A 373 -3.20 6.94 7.76
N THR A 374 -4.01 6.11 8.40
CA THR A 374 -5.27 5.60 7.86
C THR A 374 -6.43 5.95 8.79
N ARG A 375 -7.65 6.00 8.27
CA ARG A 375 -8.86 6.29 9.07
C ARG A 375 -9.02 5.33 10.25
N LEU A 376 -8.84 4.02 10.06
CA LEU A 376 -8.99 3.03 11.13
C LEU A 376 -7.76 2.92 12.04
N GLY A 377 -6.58 3.31 11.56
CA GLY A 377 -5.32 3.25 12.31
C GLY A 377 -5.01 4.51 13.12
N ASN A 378 -5.59 5.65 12.73
CA ASN A 378 -5.29 6.99 13.28
C ASN A 378 -5.39 7.02 14.81
N GLU A 379 -6.47 6.55 15.42
CA GLU A 379 -6.59 6.61 16.88
C GLU A 379 -5.58 5.67 17.57
N ALA A 380 -5.35 4.47 17.05
CA ALA A 380 -4.40 3.52 17.63
C ALA A 380 -2.97 4.07 17.62
N TYR A 381 -2.51 4.62 16.49
CA TYR A 381 -1.18 5.22 16.38
C TYR A 381 -1.00 6.40 17.33
N HIS A 382 -1.91 7.38 17.27
CA HIS A 382 -1.77 8.60 18.05
C HIS A 382 -1.98 8.37 19.55
N GLU A 383 -2.89 7.47 19.96
CA GLU A 383 -3.04 7.13 21.37
C GLU A 383 -1.81 6.36 21.89
N ALA A 384 -1.22 5.47 21.08
CA ALA A 384 0.02 4.78 21.44
C ALA A 384 1.22 5.75 21.53
N LEU A 385 1.28 6.77 20.68
CA LEU A 385 2.35 7.79 20.68
C LEU A 385 2.22 8.77 21.85
N VAL A 386 1.00 9.09 22.30
CA VAL A 386 0.76 10.15 23.28
C VAL A 386 0.48 9.60 24.68
N GLN A 387 -0.49 8.71 24.83
CA GLN A 387 -1.08 8.38 26.14
C GLN A 387 -0.09 7.74 27.13
N PRO A 388 0.79 6.79 26.74
CA PRO A 388 1.72 6.17 27.67
C PRO A 388 2.65 7.17 28.36
N ALA A 389 3.20 8.14 27.62
CA ALA A 389 4.05 9.18 28.17
C ALA A 389 3.28 10.13 29.09
N MET A 390 2.08 10.57 28.68
CA MET A 390 1.24 11.48 29.46
C MET A 390 0.86 10.87 30.83
N PHE A 391 0.45 9.60 30.86
CA PHE A 391 0.11 8.90 32.10
C PHE A 391 1.32 8.53 32.97
N ALA A 392 2.47 8.24 32.34
CA ALA A 392 3.72 8.02 33.07
C ALA A 392 4.24 9.31 33.71
N HIS A 393 4.09 10.48 33.06
CA HIS A 393 4.42 11.77 33.67
C HIS A 393 3.51 12.06 34.87
N GLY A 394 2.20 11.84 34.73
CA GLY A 394 1.21 11.91 35.79
C GLY A 394 0.33 13.15 35.73
N GLU A 395 0.94 14.34 35.68
CA GLU A 395 0.25 15.63 35.50
C GLU A 395 1.05 16.57 34.58
N PRO A 396 1.23 16.24 33.28
CA PRO A 396 1.96 17.09 32.34
C PRO A 396 1.21 18.40 32.05
N LYS A 397 1.93 19.52 32.05
CA LYS A 397 1.41 20.88 31.81
C LYS A 397 1.90 21.45 30.49
N ARG A 398 3.18 21.28 30.20
CA ARG A 398 3.85 21.84 29.01
C ARG A 398 4.33 20.73 28.11
N VAL A 399 3.75 20.62 26.93
CA VAL A 399 4.08 19.59 25.94
C VAL A 399 4.64 20.24 24.69
N ALA A 400 5.70 19.67 24.12
CA ALA A 400 6.16 20.00 22.78
C ALA A 400 5.92 18.84 21.82
N ILE A 401 5.50 19.15 20.61
CA ILE A 401 5.35 18.21 19.50
C ILE A 401 6.31 18.67 18.40
N ILE A 402 7.15 17.77 17.90
CA ILE A 402 8.02 17.99 16.74
C ILE A 402 7.40 17.22 15.58
N GLY A 403 7.03 17.92 14.52
CA GLY A 403 6.20 17.40 13.44
C GLY A 403 4.71 17.39 13.80
N GLY A 404 4.02 16.31 13.45
CA GLY A 404 2.59 16.16 13.74
C GLY A 404 1.67 17.02 12.87
N GLY A 405 2.08 17.37 11.65
CA GLY A 405 1.34 18.22 10.72
C GLY A 405 -0.10 17.79 10.40
N GLU A 406 -0.46 16.53 10.67
CA GLU A 406 -1.85 16.05 10.59
C GLU A 406 -2.77 16.70 11.65
N GLY A 407 -2.22 17.02 12.82
CA GLY A 407 -2.93 17.59 13.98
C GLY A 407 -3.54 16.56 14.94
N ALA A 408 -3.47 15.26 14.64
CA ALA A 408 -4.00 14.21 15.51
C ALA A 408 -3.18 14.00 16.79
N THR A 409 -1.85 14.13 16.75
CA THR A 409 -1.02 14.17 17.97
C THR A 409 -1.43 15.32 18.90
N LEU A 410 -1.68 16.52 18.35
CA LEU A 410 -2.18 17.67 19.12
C LEU A 410 -3.55 17.39 19.75
N ARG A 411 -4.48 16.78 18.99
CA ARG A 411 -5.79 16.34 19.48
C ARG A 411 -5.67 15.45 20.72
N GLU A 412 -4.80 14.44 20.68
CA GLU A 412 -4.60 13.51 21.81
C GLU A 412 -4.01 14.18 23.05
N VAL A 413 -3.09 15.12 22.87
CA VAL A 413 -2.51 15.89 23.99
C VAL A 413 -3.56 16.78 24.64
N LEU A 414 -4.38 17.47 23.83
CA LEU A 414 -5.39 18.42 24.32
C LEU A 414 -6.53 17.77 25.12
N LYS A 415 -6.68 16.43 25.05
CA LYS A 415 -7.62 15.67 25.89
C LYS A 415 -7.23 15.68 27.38
N HIS A 416 -5.99 16.00 27.75
CA HIS A 416 -5.53 15.98 29.15
C HIS A 416 -5.86 17.28 29.89
N LYS A 417 -6.50 17.16 31.06
CA LYS A 417 -6.92 18.32 31.90
C LYS A 417 -5.75 19.13 32.44
N SER A 418 -4.61 18.51 32.65
CA SER A 418 -3.43 19.15 33.24
C SER A 418 -2.66 20.02 32.25
N VAL A 419 -2.89 19.84 30.94
CA VAL A 419 -2.17 20.55 29.89
C VAL A 419 -2.57 22.02 29.89
N GLU A 420 -1.56 22.88 30.06
CA GLU A 420 -1.67 24.34 30.06
C GLU A 420 -1.17 24.94 28.74
N LYS A 421 -0.14 24.35 28.11
CA LYS A 421 0.41 24.77 26.82
C LYS A 421 0.93 23.58 26.01
N VAL A 422 0.62 23.55 24.72
CA VAL A 422 1.19 22.62 23.73
C VAL A 422 1.87 23.43 22.64
N THR A 423 3.17 23.23 22.42
CA THR A 423 3.90 23.87 21.32
C THR A 423 4.14 22.85 20.22
N MET A 424 3.49 23.01 19.07
CA MET A 424 3.66 22.11 17.92
C MET A 424 4.54 22.81 16.89
N VAL A 425 5.70 22.22 16.60
CA VAL A 425 6.69 22.74 15.66
C VAL A 425 6.67 21.87 14.40
N GLU A 426 6.00 22.37 13.37
CA GLU A 426 5.82 21.71 12.07
C GLU A 426 6.49 22.57 11.01
N ILE A 427 7.33 21.98 10.15
CA ILE A 427 8.04 22.75 9.12
C ILE A 427 7.14 23.13 7.95
N ASP A 428 6.15 22.28 7.64
CA ASP A 428 5.28 22.40 6.49
C ASP A 428 3.89 22.95 6.87
N GLN A 429 3.75 24.27 6.87
CA GLN A 429 2.46 24.93 7.11
C GLN A 429 1.37 24.48 6.12
N LEU A 430 1.74 24.24 4.86
CA LEU A 430 0.78 23.86 3.83
C LEU A 430 0.23 22.46 4.09
N MET A 431 1.02 21.55 4.65
CA MET A 431 0.54 20.25 5.13
C MET A 431 -0.55 20.42 6.19
N VAL A 432 -0.34 21.29 7.18
CA VAL A 432 -1.32 21.53 8.27
C VAL A 432 -2.63 22.07 7.71
N GLU A 433 -2.55 23.03 6.79
CA GLU A 433 -3.73 23.62 6.14
C GLU A 433 -4.46 22.59 5.27
N PHE A 434 -3.72 21.76 4.53
CA PHE A 434 -4.27 20.70 3.70
C PHE A 434 -4.97 19.59 4.52
N CYS A 435 -4.36 19.16 5.63
CA CYS A 435 -4.97 18.22 6.57
C CYS A 435 -6.19 18.82 7.29
N ARG A 436 -6.18 20.11 7.60
CA ARG A 436 -7.37 20.81 8.15
C ARG A 436 -8.55 20.78 7.17
N GLU A 437 -8.28 20.92 5.88
CA GLU A 437 -9.33 20.93 4.84
C GLU A 437 -9.86 19.53 4.54
N HIS A 438 -8.97 18.54 4.36
CA HIS A 438 -9.35 17.22 3.82
C HIS A 438 -9.46 16.11 4.87
N LEU A 439 -8.93 16.33 6.08
CA LEU A 439 -8.90 15.38 7.20
C LEU A 439 -9.46 15.99 8.49
N PRO A 440 -10.63 16.67 8.47
CA PRO A 440 -11.13 17.42 9.61
C PRO A 440 -11.41 16.54 10.83
N GLU A 441 -11.76 15.26 10.63
CA GLU A 441 -11.98 14.31 11.73
C GLU A 441 -10.71 14.00 12.52
N TRP A 442 -9.53 14.09 11.88
CA TRP A 442 -8.26 13.77 12.52
C TRP A 442 -7.73 14.92 13.37
N ASN A 443 -8.07 16.17 13.05
CA ASN A 443 -7.62 17.36 13.80
C ASN A 443 -8.78 18.17 14.42
N SER A 444 -9.95 17.53 14.59
CA SER A 444 -11.08 18.10 15.31
C SER A 444 -10.90 17.96 16.82
N CYS A 445 -11.08 19.08 17.52
CA CYS A 445 -11.22 19.13 18.97
C CYS A 445 -12.65 19.51 19.39
N ALA A 446 -13.59 19.55 18.43
CA ALA A 446 -14.97 19.96 18.66
C ALA A 446 -15.66 19.14 19.74
N ASP A 447 -15.33 17.86 19.91
CA ASP A 447 -15.92 17.02 20.95
C ASP A 447 -15.25 17.17 22.33
N ILE A 448 -14.11 17.85 22.44
CA ILE A 448 -13.43 18.07 23.73
C ILE A 448 -14.10 19.26 24.45
N GLU A 449 -14.60 19.03 25.67
CA GLU A 449 -15.25 20.09 26.46
C GLU A 449 -14.27 21.25 26.74
N GLY A 450 -14.67 22.47 26.37
CA GLY A 450 -13.86 23.67 26.56
C GLY A 450 -12.77 23.90 25.51
N SER A 451 -12.67 23.06 24.47
CA SER A 451 -11.78 23.25 23.33
C SER A 451 -12.47 23.93 22.14
N ALA A 452 -11.65 24.40 21.18
CA ALA A 452 -12.09 24.91 19.89
C ALA A 452 -12.52 23.77 18.94
N ASP A 453 -13.17 24.11 17.83
CA ASP A 453 -13.61 23.09 16.86
C ASP A 453 -12.41 22.43 16.15
N TRP A 454 -11.44 23.24 15.71
CA TRP A 454 -10.16 22.76 15.20
C TRP A 454 -9.09 22.85 16.30
N CYS A 455 -8.32 21.78 16.49
CA CYS A 455 -7.36 21.70 17.59
C CYS A 455 -6.28 22.79 17.57
N GLY A 456 -5.88 23.26 16.39
CA GLY A 456 -4.90 24.34 16.25
C GLY A 456 -5.42 25.73 16.69
N ASP A 457 -6.74 25.91 16.80
CA ASP A 457 -7.38 27.13 17.32
C ASP A 457 -7.63 27.05 18.85
N ASP A 458 -7.26 25.94 19.53
CA ASP A 458 -7.38 25.82 20.99
C ASP A 458 -6.43 26.85 21.67
N PRO A 459 -6.90 27.59 22.69
CA PRO A 459 -6.07 28.61 23.36
C PRO A 459 -4.80 28.06 24.04
N ARG A 460 -4.71 26.73 24.23
CA ARG A 460 -3.53 26.04 24.76
C ARG A 460 -2.53 25.69 23.66
N ALA A 461 -2.92 25.70 22.39
CA ALA A 461 -2.06 25.36 21.27
C ALA A 461 -1.22 26.57 20.81
N ASP A 462 0.07 26.35 20.62
CA ASP A 462 1.05 27.30 20.08
C ASP A 462 1.67 26.68 18.83
N MET A 463 1.13 27.04 17.67
CA MET A 463 1.50 26.50 16.36
C MET A 463 2.72 27.24 15.82
N ARG A 464 3.80 26.52 15.51
CA ARG A 464 5.06 27.07 14.99
C ARG A 464 5.40 26.44 13.66
N TYR A 465 5.42 27.26 12.62
CA TYR A 465 5.74 26.85 11.25
C TYR A 465 7.22 27.05 10.95
N GLU A 466 8.07 26.27 11.60
CA GLU A 466 9.54 26.43 11.62
C GLU A 466 10.23 25.07 11.61
N ASP A 467 11.51 25.02 11.20
CA ASP A 467 12.33 23.81 11.35
C ASP A 467 12.52 23.47 12.85
N GLY A 468 12.01 22.31 13.28
CA GLY A 468 12.11 21.83 14.65
C GLY A 468 13.54 21.73 15.17
N LEU A 469 14.49 21.31 14.33
CA LEU A 469 15.91 21.23 14.69
C LEU A 469 16.44 22.62 15.06
N ALA A 470 16.22 23.59 14.17
CA ALA A 470 16.65 24.98 14.36
C ALA A 470 15.93 25.61 15.56
N TRP A 471 14.61 25.39 15.68
CA TRP A 471 13.78 25.95 16.74
C TRP A 471 14.27 25.52 18.13
N PHE A 472 14.55 24.23 18.32
CA PHE A 472 15.07 23.71 19.59
C PHE A 472 16.51 24.15 19.84
N ASN A 473 17.39 24.07 18.84
CA ASN A 473 18.80 24.47 19.00
C ASN A 473 18.95 25.95 19.38
N ASN A 474 18.16 26.83 18.75
CA ASN A 474 18.21 28.27 19.05
C ASN A 474 17.72 28.61 20.46
N ARG A 475 16.93 27.74 21.11
CA ARG A 475 16.33 27.97 22.43
C ARG A 475 17.03 27.22 23.57
N PHE A 476 17.49 26.00 23.31
CA PHE A 476 18.00 25.07 24.33
C PHE A 476 19.40 24.51 24.03
N GLY A 477 19.93 24.75 22.83
CA GLY A 477 21.23 24.24 22.41
C GLY A 477 22.42 24.94 23.06
N ASP A 478 23.62 24.39 22.87
CA ASP A 478 24.86 24.97 23.41
C ASP A 478 25.15 26.38 22.83
N ASN A 479 24.69 26.65 21.60
CA ASN A 479 24.78 27.95 20.91
C ASN A 479 23.43 28.70 20.87
N LYS A 480 22.58 28.54 21.89
CA LYS A 480 21.28 29.23 21.95
C LYS A 480 21.40 30.75 21.79
N ILE A 481 20.37 31.36 21.23
CA ILE A 481 20.30 32.81 21.01
C ILE A 481 19.78 33.47 22.29
N ASP A 482 20.63 34.25 22.97
CA ASP A 482 20.27 34.94 24.19
C ASP A 482 19.47 36.22 23.88
N SER A 483 18.17 36.05 23.63
CA SER A 483 17.22 37.14 23.43
C SER A 483 15.81 36.73 23.90
N ASP A 484 14.96 37.71 24.21
CA ASP A 484 13.61 37.47 24.73
C ASP A 484 12.73 36.67 23.74
N GLU A 485 12.99 36.77 22.43
CA GLU A 485 12.27 36.03 21.37
C GLU A 485 12.55 34.52 21.38
N PHE A 486 13.77 34.12 21.76
CA PHE A 486 14.22 32.74 21.79
C PHE A 486 14.22 32.16 23.22
N LYS A 487 13.63 32.89 24.16
CA LYS A 487 13.43 32.39 25.52
C LYS A 487 12.19 31.50 25.56
N GLU A 488 12.38 30.26 25.98
CA GLU A 488 11.29 29.31 26.17
C GLU A 488 11.48 28.52 27.47
N GLU A 489 10.37 28.20 28.12
CA GLU A 489 10.38 27.35 29.31
C GLU A 489 10.52 25.88 28.90
N LYS A 490 11.11 25.10 29.80
CA LYS A 490 11.27 23.66 29.60
C LYS A 490 9.92 22.94 29.52
N PHE A 491 9.96 21.77 28.90
CA PHE A 491 8.81 20.92 28.67
C PHE A 491 8.78 19.75 29.67
N ASP A 492 7.57 19.33 30.01
CA ASP A 492 7.30 18.11 30.76
C ASP A 492 7.38 16.90 29.83
N ILE A 493 6.86 17.05 28.62
CA ILE A 493 6.85 16.00 27.60
C ILE A 493 7.27 16.57 26.25
N ILE A 494 8.13 15.85 25.54
CA ILE A 494 8.42 16.07 24.12
C ILE A 494 7.96 14.85 23.35
N ILE A 495 7.16 15.07 22.32
CA ILE A 495 6.65 14.06 21.41
C ILE A 495 7.28 14.31 20.04
N MET A 496 8.01 13.33 19.51
CA MET A 496 8.57 13.41 18.16
C MET A 496 7.74 12.54 17.22
N ASP A 497 6.95 13.22 16.40
CA ASP A 497 6.02 12.65 15.43
C ASP A 497 6.49 13.08 14.03
N ALA A 498 7.63 12.50 13.63
CA ALA A 498 8.37 12.85 12.42
C ALA A 498 8.65 11.59 11.58
N LEU A 499 9.36 11.78 10.46
CA LEU A 499 9.72 10.74 9.47
C LEU A 499 10.36 9.50 10.09
N ASP A 500 10.32 8.37 9.39
CA ASP A 500 10.82 7.11 9.96
C ASP A 500 12.35 7.12 10.10
N PRO A 501 12.91 6.56 11.18
CA PRO A 501 14.36 6.38 11.29
C PRO A 501 14.88 5.37 10.26
N GLN A 502 14.00 4.59 9.64
CA GLN A 502 14.35 3.70 8.53
C GLN A 502 14.50 4.47 7.21
N ASP A 503 14.01 5.70 7.09
CA ASP A 503 14.08 6.48 5.85
C ASP A 503 15.52 6.93 5.56
N ASN A 504 16.01 6.61 4.36
CA ASN A 504 17.35 6.97 3.88
C ASN A 504 17.32 8.35 3.22
N ILE A 505 16.70 9.30 3.90
CA ILE A 505 16.67 10.71 3.51
C ILE A 505 17.58 11.51 4.45
N PRO A 506 18.33 12.51 3.94
CA PRO A 506 19.27 13.28 4.75
C PRO A 506 18.65 13.91 6.01
N PHE A 507 17.37 14.28 5.95
CA PHE A 507 16.68 14.88 7.08
C PHE A 507 16.45 13.89 8.25
N ALA A 508 16.04 12.65 7.95
CA ALA A 508 15.86 11.60 8.96
C ALA A 508 17.21 11.24 9.62
N ASP A 509 18.31 11.21 8.86
CA ASP A 509 19.65 11.01 9.43
C ASP A 509 19.97 12.05 10.51
N VAL A 510 19.66 13.31 10.26
CA VAL A 510 19.91 14.38 11.22
C VAL A 510 19.04 14.21 12.47
N LEU A 511 17.76 13.89 12.33
CA LEU A 511 16.84 13.73 13.48
C LEU A 511 17.27 12.58 14.41
N TYR A 512 17.73 11.46 13.84
CA TYR A 512 17.97 10.24 14.60
C TYR A 512 19.45 9.93 14.88
N THR A 513 20.41 10.66 14.29
CA THR A 513 21.85 10.41 14.52
C THR A 513 22.62 11.62 15.07
N ASN A 514 22.00 12.79 15.17
CA ASN A 514 22.65 13.99 15.69
C ASN A 514 22.63 14.03 17.22
N THR A 515 23.75 13.66 17.85
CA THR A 515 23.90 13.68 19.32
C THR A 515 23.74 15.07 19.93
N ALA A 516 24.14 16.13 19.22
CA ALA A 516 23.98 17.51 19.70
C ALA A 516 22.50 17.90 19.75
N PHE A 517 21.70 17.44 18.78
CA PHE A 517 20.26 17.63 18.79
C PHE A 517 19.59 16.83 19.91
N MET A 518 19.94 15.55 20.09
CA MET A 518 19.41 14.74 21.20
C MET A 518 19.74 15.35 22.57
N LYS A 519 20.95 15.89 22.74
CA LYS A 519 21.34 16.65 23.93
C LYS A 519 20.48 17.90 24.12
N THR A 520 20.16 18.60 23.04
CA THR A 520 19.25 19.76 23.07
C THR A 520 17.85 19.36 23.52
N LEU A 521 17.30 18.25 23.02
CA LEU A 521 16.03 17.70 23.50
C LEU A 521 16.08 17.38 24.99
N TYR A 522 17.13 16.70 25.46
CA TYR A 522 17.34 16.41 26.88
C TYR A 522 17.39 17.69 27.76
N ASN A 523 18.06 18.73 27.27
CA ASN A 523 18.19 20.01 27.97
C ASN A 523 16.87 20.79 28.02
N SER A 524 16.03 20.63 27.00
CA SER A 524 14.71 21.27 26.92
C SER A 524 13.65 20.61 27.83
N LEU A 525 13.94 19.43 28.40
CA LEU A 525 13.07 18.76 29.37
C LEU A 525 13.32 19.21 30.82
N ASN A 526 12.23 19.26 31.59
CA ASN A 526 12.26 19.32 33.06
C ASN A 526 12.96 18.10 33.67
N ASP A 527 13.20 18.13 34.99
CA ASP A 527 13.94 17.06 35.67
C ASP A 527 13.15 15.74 35.76
N ASP A 528 11.82 15.83 35.74
CA ASP A 528 10.87 14.73 35.59
C ASP A 528 10.38 14.51 34.16
N GLY A 529 11.00 15.20 33.20
CA GLY A 529 10.56 15.21 31.81
C GLY A 529 10.71 13.87 31.09
N ILE A 530 9.84 13.67 30.11
CA ILE A 530 9.74 12.46 29.29
C ILE A 530 9.86 12.84 27.81
N ILE A 531 10.63 12.06 27.05
CA ILE A 531 10.57 12.09 25.58
C ILE A 531 9.93 10.82 25.08
N ILE A 532 9.08 10.95 24.06
CA ILE A 532 8.49 9.83 23.33
C ILE A 532 8.61 10.07 21.84
N MET A 533 8.87 9.01 21.08
CA MET A 533 8.99 9.08 19.64
C MET A 533 8.56 7.79 18.97
N GLN A 534 8.02 7.94 17.76
CA GLN A 534 7.78 6.85 16.84
C GLN A 534 9.13 6.35 16.28
N LEU A 535 9.25 5.03 16.07
CA LEU A 535 10.47 4.40 15.56
C LEU A 535 10.28 3.67 14.22
N GLY A 536 9.11 3.66 13.60
CA GLY A 536 8.84 2.94 12.34
C GLY A 536 8.34 1.50 12.53
N GLU A 537 8.29 0.71 11.43
CA GLU A 537 7.84 -0.69 11.43
C GLU A 537 8.66 -1.58 12.39
N ALA A 538 8.01 -2.32 13.28
CA ALA A 538 8.66 -3.22 14.22
C ALA A 538 9.53 -4.28 13.49
N PRO A 539 10.73 -4.58 14.00
CA PRO A 539 11.65 -5.44 13.24
C PRO A 539 11.18 -6.90 13.13
N LYS A 540 11.57 -7.54 12.02
CA LYS A 540 11.18 -8.93 11.72
C LYS A 540 12.09 -9.92 12.46
N LEU A 541 11.55 -11.08 12.85
CA LEU A 541 12.25 -12.17 13.57
C LEU A 541 13.55 -12.66 12.90
N VAL A 542 13.67 -12.51 11.59
CA VAL A 542 14.83 -12.95 10.79
C VAL A 542 15.80 -11.82 10.46
N SER A 543 15.58 -10.61 11.00
CA SER A 543 16.44 -9.47 10.74
C SER A 543 17.81 -9.65 11.42
N PRO A 544 18.91 -9.21 10.78
CA PRO A 544 20.20 -9.13 11.46
C PRO A 544 20.12 -8.16 12.65
N ALA A 545 21.15 -8.14 13.51
CA ALA A 545 21.20 -7.23 14.65
C ALA A 545 20.95 -5.77 14.21
N GLU A 546 20.23 -4.98 15.02
CA GLU A 546 19.77 -3.65 14.60
C GLU A 546 20.90 -2.77 14.07
N GLU A 547 22.07 -2.81 14.74
CA GLU A 547 23.29 -2.04 14.44
C GLU A 547 23.85 -2.24 13.03
N VAL A 548 23.52 -3.36 12.38
CA VAL A 548 24.00 -3.72 11.04
C VAL A 548 22.85 -3.90 10.05
N SER A 549 21.64 -3.53 10.45
CA SER A 549 20.41 -3.62 9.65
C SER A 549 19.89 -2.23 9.30
N VAL A 550 18.78 -2.15 8.56
CA VAL A 550 18.03 -0.90 8.33
C VAL A 550 17.60 -0.20 9.63
N ASN A 551 17.63 -0.90 10.77
CA ASN A 551 17.25 -0.37 12.08
C ASN A 551 18.42 0.26 12.86
N ALA A 552 19.59 0.48 12.26
CA ALA A 552 20.77 0.97 12.98
C ALA A 552 20.53 2.32 13.67
N LYS A 553 19.71 3.19 13.06
CA LYS A 553 19.31 4.48 13.63
C LYS A 553 18.51 4.34 14.93
N ARG A 554 17.68 3.28 15.07
CA ARG A 554 16.95 2.99 16.31
C ARG A 554 17.91 2.66 17.45
N ALA A 555 18.83 1.71 17.20
CA ALA A 555 19.84 1.32 18.18
C ALA A 555 20.71 2.51 18.61
N PHE A 556 21.04 3.40 17.67
CA PHE A 556 21.77 4.63 17.97
C PHE A 556 21.01 5.54 18.94
N VAL A 557 19.73 5.84 18.66
CA VAL A 557 18.87 6.68 19.51
C VAL A 557 18.80 6.13 20.93
N MET A 558 18.59 4.82 21.06
CA MET A 558 18.47 4.17 22.36
C MET A 558 19.74 4.34 23.21
N ARG A 559 20.92 4.09 22.61
CA ARG A 559 22.21 4.31 23.29
C ARG A 559 22.45 5.77 23.63
N ALA A 560 22.12 6.67 22.71
CA ALA A 560 22.29 8.11 22.93
C ALA A 560 21.44 8.59 24.11
N PHE A 561 20.21 8.08 24.27
CA PHE A 561 19.38 8.39 25.44
C PHE A 561 19.97 7.86 26.75
N GLU A 562 20.53 6.65 26.74
CA GLU A 562 21.24 6.14 27.92
C GLU A 562 22.46 7.00 28.29
N GLU A 563 23.28 7.37 27.30
CA GLU A 563 24.47 8.19 27.48
C GLU A 563 24.16 9.62 27.98
N LEU A 564 23.05 10.20 27.51
CA LEU A 564 22.55 11.51 27.97
C LEU A 564 22.03 11.48 29.41
N GLY A 565 21.81 10.30 29.97
CA GLY A 565 21.46 10.12 31.38
C GLY A 565 19.97 10.02 31.67
N PHE A 566 19.15 9.64 30.69
CA PHE A 566 17.80 9.14 30.96
C PHE A 566 17.87 7.93 31.91
N LYS A 567 16.96 7.84 32.88
CA LYS A 567 16.99 6.83 33.95
C LYS A 567 16.24 5.56 33.59
N SER A 568 15.30 5.65 32.65
CA SER A 568 14.58 4.52 32.12
C SER A 568 14.25 4.75 30.65
N LEU A 569 14.28 3.66 29.88
CA LEU A 569 13.93 3.60 28.47
C LEU A 569 13.08 2.36 28.24
N HIS A 570 11.93 2.54 27.59
CA HIS A 570 11.06 1.45 27.15
C HIS A 570 10.83 1.53 25.65
N VAL A 571 10.73 0.38 25.01
CA VAL A 571 10.29 0.24 23.63
C VAL A 571 9.12 -0.73 23.60
N TYR A 572 8.05 -0.32 22.92
CA TYR A 572 6.82 -1.07 22.80
C TYR A 572 6.25 -0.94 21.40
N GLU A 573 5.26 -1.77 21.10
CA GLU A 573 4.70 -1.92 19.76
C GLU A 573 3.17 -1.79 19.80
N GLU A 574 2.59 -1.16 18.77
CA GLU A 574 1.15 -1.13 18.52
C GLU A 574 0.84 -1.79 17.16
N GLY A 575 0.00 -2.83 17.17
CA GLY A 575 -0.35 -3.62 15.99
C GLY A 575 -1.54 -3.10 15.21
N HIS A 576 -2.33 -2.20 15.80
CA HIS A 576 -3.58 -1.69 15.24
C HIS A 576 -3.40 -0.34 14.51
N CYS A 577 -2.17 0.09 14.21
CA CYS A 577 -1.92 1.29 13.41
C CYS A 577 -2.33 1.16 11.93
N HIS A 578 -2.72 -0.04 11.48
CA HIS A 578 -3.13 -0.32 10.09
C HIS A 578 -2.04 -0.13 9.02
N PHE A 579 -0.76 -0.05 9.42
CA PHE A 579 0.40 0.02 8.52
C PHE A 579 0.91 -1.35 8.04
N ARG A 580 0.04 -2.36 7.92
CA ARG A 580 0.38 -3.76 7.54
C ARG A 580 1.42 -4.47 8.43
N GLY A 581 1.85 -3.85 9.51
CA GLY A 581 2.77 -4.40 10.50
C GLY A 581 2.65 -3.67 11.85
N PRO A 582 3.21 -4.23 12.93
CA PRO A 582 3.29 -3.52 14.20
C PRO A 582 4.21 -2.31 14.08
N TRP A 583 3.86 -1.22 14.75
CA TRP A 583 4.67 0.00 14.78
C TRP A 583 5.39 0.13 16.11
N SER A 584 6.66 0.53 16.11
CA SER A 584 7.48 0.67 17.31
C SER A 584 7.48 2.09 17.84
N PHE A 585 7.48 2.23 19.16
CA PHE A 585 7.62 3.50 19.87
C PHE A 585 8.67 3.38 20.95
N SER A 586 9.37 4.48 21.25
CA SER A 586 10.32 4.56 22.35
C SER A 586 9.98 5.70 23.28
N VAL A 587 10.06 5.43 24.59
CA VAL A 587 9.86 6.42 25.65
C VAL A 587 11.04 6.42 26.62
N ALA A 588 11.64 7.59 26.82
CA ALA A 588 12.76 7.79 27.74
C ALA A 588 12.40 8.79 28.84
N MET A 589 12.74 8.47 30.09
CA MET A 589 12.32 9.21 31.28
C MET A 589 13.51 9.68 32.10
N LYS A 590 13.57 10.97 32.46
CA LYS A 590 14.65 11.52 33.29
C LYS A 590 14.54 11.15 34.77
N ASN A 591 13.36 10.72 35.21
CA ASN A 591 13.06 10.39 36.59
C ASN A 591 12.51 8.95 36.75
N LEU A 592 12.89 8.27 37.83
CA LEU A 592 12.41 6.93 38.20
C LEU A 592 10.96 6.93 38.73
N ASP A 593 10.43 8.06 39.19
CA ASP A 593 9.01 8.17 39.58
C ASP A 593 8.08 7.97 38.39
N ALA A 594 8.43 8.54 37.23
CA ALA A 594 7.70 8.30 35.98
C ALA A 594 7.74 6.82 35.58
N ASN A 595 8.91 6.18 35.75
CA ASN A 595 9.07 4.75 35.53
C ASN A 595 8.22 3.90 36.49
N THR A 596 7.98 4.37 37.72
CA THR A 596 7.08 3.66 38.65
C THR A 596 5.64 3.77 38.17
N ARG A 597 5.23 4.91 37.60
CA ARG A 597 3.89 5.10 37.04
C ARG A 597 3.67 4.36 35.73
N TRP A 598 4.72 4.15 34.93
CA TRP A 598 4.71 3.30 33.74
C TRP A 598 4.14 1.91 34.05
N TYR A 599 4.53 1.32 35.19
CA TYR A 599 4.11 -0.01 35.64
C TYR A 599 2.84 -0.02 36.51
N ARG A 600 1.98 1.00 36.40
CA ARG A 600 0.65 0.95 37.03
C ARG A 600 -0.18 -0.20 36.49
N SER A 601 -1.02 -0.76 37.34
CA SER A 601 -1.97 -1.80 36.93
C SER A 601 -3.00 -1.25 35.95
N ALA A 602 -3.59 -2.13 35.13
CA ALA A 602 -4.66 -1.76 34.20
C ALA A 602 -5.77 -0.92 34.88
N THR A 603 -6.22 -1.34 36.06
CA THR A 603 -7.24 -0.62 36.83
C THR A 603 -6.81 0.79 37.23
N GLU A 604 -5.55 0.98 37.64
CA GLU A 604 -5.04 2.31 37.99
C GLU A 604 -4.96 3.23 36.78
N ILE A 605 -4.64 2.68 35.60
CA ILE A 605 -4.66 3.41 34.33
C ILE A 605 -6.09 3.79 33.96
N ASP A 606 -7.05 2.87 34.02
CA ASP A 606 -8.46 3.16 33.70
C ASP A 606 -9.07 4.23 34.63
N ILE A 607 -8.69 4.21 35.92
CA ILE A 607 -9.06 5.26 36.87
C ILE A 607 -8.41 6.60 36.48
N ALA A 608 -7.13 6.58 36.09
CA ALA A 608 -6.41 7.78 35.65
C ALA A 608 -7.03 8.37 34.38
N ILE A 609 -7.40 7.55 33.39
CA ILE A 609 -8.11 7.97 32.17
C ILE A 609 -9.39 8.74 32.56
N ARG A 610 -10.23 8.16 33.41
CA ARG A 610 -11.49 8.81 33.85
C ARG A 610 -11.26 10.10 34.64
N LYS A 611 -10.20 10.17 35.44
CA LYS A 611 -9.89 11.31 36.30
C LYS A 611 -9.24 12.45 35.52
N ASN A 612 -8.29 12.14 34.66
CA ASN A 612 -7.35 13.11 34.10
C ASN A 612 -7.73 13.59 32.71
N LEU A 613 -8.52 12.82 31.95
CA LEU A 613 -9.00 13.28 30.64
C LEU A 613 -10.25 14.16 30.76
N ILE A 614 -10.33 15.14 29.86
CA ILE A 614 -11.50 16.00 29.64
C ILE A 614 -12.65 15.14 29.12
N LYS A 615 -13.88 15.47 29.53
CA LYS A 615 -15.06 14.75 29.05
C LYS A 615 -15.38 15.19 27.63
N THR A 616 -15.90 14.27 26.85
CA THR A 616 -16.44 14.55 25.52
C THR A 616 -17.81 15.22 25.63
N LYS A 617 -18.16 16.08 24.69
CA LYS A 617 -19.49 16.72 24.61
C LYS A 617 -20.56 15.70 24.20
N SER A 618 -20.19 14.73 23.36
CA SER A 618 -21.00 13.60 22.91
C SER A 618 -21.31 12.58 24.03
N GLY A 619 -20.47 12.52 25.07
CA GLY A 619 -20.51 11.49 26.10
C GLY A 619 -19.83 10.17 25.70
N ALA A 620 -19.23 10.09 24.51
CA ALA A 620 -18.41 8.96 24.09
C ALA A 620 -17.11 8.85 24.94
N PRO A 621 -16.45 7.68 24.99
CA PRO A 621 -15.12 7.57 25.57
C PRO A 621 -14.14 8.57 24.93
N ALA A 622 -13.26 9.18 25.73
CA ALA A 622 -12.25 10.11 25.22
C ALA A 622 -11.14 9.42 24.44
N LEU A 623 -10.93 8.12 24.69
CA LEU A 623 -9.96 7.26 24.01
C LEU A 623 -10.69 6.04 23.44
N SER A 624 -10.30 5.60 22.25
CA SER A 624 -10.91 4.44 21.56
C SER A 624 -10.03 3.19 21.59
N SER A 625 -8.70 3.36 21.62
CA SER A 625 -7.74 2.28 21.41
C SER A 625 -6.86 2.00 22.63
N PHE A 626 -6.67 2.99 23.50
CA PHE A 626 -5.84 2.93 24.69
C PHE A 626 -6.67 2.80 25.98
N ASP A 627 -6.42 1.73 26.71
CA ASP A 627 -6.95 1.47 28.04
C ASP A 627 -5.86 0.87 28.96
N GLY A 628 -6.21 0.48 30.17
CA GLY A 628 -5.29 -0.17 31.08
C GLY A 628 -4.73 -1.51 30.56
N SER A 629 -5.47 -2.22 29.72
CA SER A 629 -5.02 -3.47 29.09
C SER A 629 -3.95 -3.17 28.03
N ALA A 630 -4.19 -2.18 27.17
CA ALA A 630 -3.22 -1.68 26.19
C ALA A 630 -1.94 -1.24 26.89
N MET A 631 -2.03 -0.41 27.95
CA MET A 631 -0.86 -0.02 28.74
C MET A 631 -0.09 -1.22 29.31
N THR A 632 -0.80 -2.24 29.80
CA THR A 632 -0.16 -3.48 30.30
C THR A 632 0.61 -4.21 29.20
N THR A 633 0.14 -4.16 27.94
CA THR A 633 0.90 -4.73 26.82
C THR A 633 2.16 -3.92 26.53
N TYR A 634 2.10 -2.58 26.56
CA TYR A 634 3.26 -1.71 26.33
C TYR A 634 4.33 -1.80 27.42
N GLN A 635 3.96 -2.22 28.64
CA GLN A 635 4.92 -2.49 29.72
C GLN A 635 5.84 -3.69 29.43
N ASN A 636 5.50 -4.54 28.46
CA ASN A 636 6.24 -5.74 28.13
C ASN A 636 6.86 -5.60 26.74
N PRO A 637 8.21 -5.53 26.62
CA PRO A 637 8.87 -5.43 25.34
C PRO A 637 8.61 -6.69 24.53
N SER A 638 8.52 -6.53 23.22
CA SER A 638 8.42 -7.65 22.31
C SER A 638 9.65 -8.54 22.43
N LYS A 639 9.54 -9.79 21.96
CA LYS A 639 10.68 -10.71 21.98
C LYS A 639 11.86 -10.16 21.18
N PHE A 640 11.59 -9.35 20.16
CA PHE A 640 12.59 -8.71 19.34
C PHE A 640 13.39 -7.68 20.16
N VAL A 641 12.71 -6.73 20.81
CA VAL A 641 13.34 -5.72 21.68
C VAL A 641 14.11 -6.38 22.81
N GLU A 642 13.58 -7.46 23.40
CA GLU A 642 14.29 -8.23 24.42
C GLU A 642 15.63 -8.75 23.89
N ILE A 643 15.66 -9.29 22.67
CA ILE A 643 16.87 -9.91 22.08
C ILE A 643 17.90 -8.87 21.68
N VAL A 644 17.48 -7.77 21.07
CA VAL A 644 18.43 -6.80 20.52
C VAL A 644 18.90 -5.79 21.56
N TYR A 645 17.98 -5.27 22.37
CA TYR A 645 18.30 -4.25 23.35
C TYR A 645 18.55 -4.83 24.73
N CYS A 646 17.60 -5.59 25.28
CA CYS A 646 17.73 -6.07 26.66
C CYS A 646 18.78 -7.18 26.86
N ARG A 647 19.34 -7.75 25.79
CA ARG A 647 20.45 -8.72 25.87
C ARG A 647 21.79 -8.15 25.42
N SER A 648 21.89 -6.83 25.21
CA SER A 648 23.19 -6.20 24.97
C SER A 648 24.11 -6.36 26.20
N ASP A 649 25.42 -6.23 25.97
CA ASP A 649 26.44 -6.24 27.01
C ASP A 649 27.15 -4.88 27.05
N PRO A 650 27.02 -4.09 28.14
CA PRO A 650 26.26 -4.38 29.35
C PRO A 650 24.74 -4.34 29.11
N THR A 651 23.98 -5.05 29.96
CA THR A 651 22.51 -5.04 29.92
C THR A 651 21.98 -3.68 30.38
N PRO A 652 21.06 -3.04 29.61
CA PRO A 652 20.44 -1.78 29.96
C PRO A 652 19.78 -1.82 31.34
N GLN A 653 19.89 -0.73 32.11
CA GLN A 653 19.36 -0.65 33.47
C GLN A 653 17.83 -0.89 33.49
N SER A 654 17.10 -0.37 32.49
CA SER A 654 15.65 -0.59 32.36
C SER A 654 15.31 -2.06 32.05
N CYS A 655 16.27 -2.83 31.54
CA CYS A 655 16.09 -4.22 31.17
C CYS A 655 16.50 -5.24 32.24
N LEU A 656 17.11 -4.80 33.34
CA LEU A 656 17.57 -5.69 34.40
C LEU A 656 16.43 -6.50 35.05
N ASN A 657 15.21 -5.95 35.05
CA ASN A 657 14.02 -6.65 35.54
C ASN A 657 13.49 -7.72 34.55
N TYR A 658 13.94 -7.74 33.29
CA TYR A 658 13.50 -8.76 32.31
C TYR A 658 14.26 -10.08 32.44
N HIS A 659 15.46 -10.05 33.00
CA HIS A 659 16.19 -11.26 33.31
C HIS A 659 15.77 -11.68 34.71
N GLY A 660 15.15 -12.84 34.87
CA GLY A 660 14.89 -13.45 36.18
C GLY A 660 16.16 -13.80 36.98
N LYS A 661 17.16 -12.91 37.00
CA LYS A 661 18.40 -12.96 37.76
C LYS A 661 18.39 -11.82 38.78
N ASP A 662 18.26 -12.23 40.04
CA ASP A 662 18.63 -11.51 41.25
C ASP A 662 17.94 -10.16 41.53
N ASN A 663 16.73 -10.26 42.10
CA ASN A 663 16.20 -9.65 43.35
C ASN A 663 16.97 -8.55 44.14
N LYS A 664 17.83 -7.72 43.54
CA LYS A 664 18.54 -6.64 44.25
C LYS A 664 18.74 -5.39 43.38
N ILE A 665 17.66 -4.68 43.07
CA ILE A 665 17.76 -3.22 42.96
C ILE A 665 17.61 -2.67 44.38
N SER A 666 18.69 -2.14 44.94
CA SER A 666 18.68 -1.40 46.19
C SER A 666 17.84 -0.14 46.03
N ILE A 667 16.75 -0.14 46.76
CA ILE A 667 15.73 0.89 46.91
C ILE A 667 16.37 2.20 47.40
N ALA A 668 16.12 3.32 46.70
CA ALA A 668 16.43 4.64 47.23
C ALA A 668 15.30 5.23 48.11
N ASP A 669 14.05 4.71 48.04
CA ASP A 669 12.92 5.39 48.70
C ASP A 669 11.72 4.50 49.14
N GLY A 670 11.99 3.30 49.67
CA GLY A 670 10.97 2.40 50.24
C GLY A 670 9.92 1.78 49.30
N ARG A 671 9.78 2.23 48.04
CA ARG A 671 8.81 1.69 47.07
C ARG A 671 9.40 0.48 46.33
N LYS A 672 8.70 -0.66 46.34
CA LYS A 672 9.03 -1.81 45.47
C LYS A 672 8.71 -1.44 44.03
N LEU A 673 9.70 -1.51 43.13
CA LEU A 673 9.43 -1.54 41.69
C LEU A 673 8.61 -2.81 41.39
N TYR A 674 7.51 -2.65 40.66
CA TYR A 674 6.67 -3.75 40.20
C TYR A 674 7.44 -4.58 39.16
N ASP A 675 7.38 -5.91 39.29
CA ASP A 675 8.07 -6.86 38.41
C ASP A 675 7.01 -7.59 37.55
N PRO A 676 6.86 -7.21 36.27
CA PRO A 676 5.87 -7.80 35.38
C PRO A 676 6.19 -9.26 35.01
N ILE A 677 7.45 -9.69 35.11
CA ILE A 677 7.87 -11.07 34.84
C ILE A 677 7.52 -11.97 36.01
N VAL A 678 7.75 -11.53 37.24
CA VAL A 678 7.32 -12.25 38.44
C VAL A 678 5.80 -12.39 38.44
N ASP A 679 5.03 -11.34 38.10
CA ASP A 679 3.58 -11.45 37.99
C ASP A 679 3.15 -12.40 36.84
N ARG A 680 3.82 -12.35 35.68
CA ARG A 680 3.56 -13.28 34.55
C ARG A 680 3.89 -14.73 34.88
N HIS A 681 4.99 -14.98 35.61
CA HIS A 681 5.36 -16.32 36.07
C HIS A 681 4.48 -16.80 37.21
N LEU A 682 4.04 -15.93 38.13
CA LEU A 682 3.06 -16.26 39.17
C LEU A 682 1.70 -16.60 38.55
N ARG A 683 1.25 -15.87 37.53
CA ARG A 683 0.00 -16.16 36.78
C ARG A 683 0.11 -17.43 35.93
N ARG A 684 1.27 -17.71 35.31
CA ARG A 684 1.51 -18.98 34.58
C ARG A 684 1.69 -20.18 35.51
N ALA A 685 2.28 -20.00 36.69
CA ALA A 685 2.38 -21.04 37.72
C ALA A 685 0.98 -21.47 38.21
N GLY A 686 0.00 -20.56 38.19
CA GLY A 686 -1.41 -20.88 38.36
C GLY A 686 -1.92 -21.92 37.37
N GLY A 687 -1.54 -21.85 36.08
CA GLY A 687 -1.97 -22.81 35.06
C GLY A 687 -1.39 -24.21 35.21
N ILE A 688 -0.16 -24.35 35.71
CA ILE A 688 0.43 -25.66 36.01
C ILE A 688 -0.13 -26.23 37.31
N CYS A 689 -0.23 -25.45 38.39
CA CYS A 689 -0.82 -25.96 39.64
C CYS A 689 -2.36 -26.20 39.46
N ASP A 690 -3.07 -25.47 38.57
CA ASP A 690 -4.47 -25.73 38.18
C ASP A 690 -4.61 -26.96 37.27
N TYR A 691 -3.69 -27.17 36.32
CA TYR A 691 -3.66 -28.38 35.49
C TYR A 691 -3.33 -29.62 36.33
N VAL A 692 -2.41 -29.51 37.29
CA VAL A 692 -2.09 -30.60 38.24
C VAL A 692 -3.25 -30.82 39.23
N SER A 693 -3.94 -29.77 39.69
CA SER A 693 -5.15 -29.89 40.53
C SER A 693 -6.33 -30.49 39.75
N TYR A 694 -6.48 -30.13 38.49
CA TYR A 694 -7.47 -30.69 37.56
C TYR A 694 -7.16 -32.17 37.27
N MET A 695 -5.92 -32.50 36.92
CA MET A 695 -5.48 -33.88 36.67
C MET A 695 -5.54 -34.74 37.95
N SER A 696 -5.27 -34.17 39.13
CA SER A 696 -5.46 -34.83 40.42
C SER A 696 -6.94 -35.12 40.73
N LYS A 697 -7.84 -34.19 40.41
CA LYS A 697 -9.30 -34.41 40.54
C LYS A 697 -9.85 -35.41 39.54
N VAL A 698 -9.31 -35.43 38.31
CA VAL A 698 -9.67 -36.39 37.25
C VAL A 698 -9.07 -37.79 37.51
N ALA A 699 -7.92 -37.87 38.19
CA ALA A 699 -7.25 -39.13 38.54
C ALA A 699 -7.96 -39.98 39.61
N ASN A 700 -9.02 -39.48 40.26
CA ASN A 700 -9.93 -40.35 41.03
C ASN A 700 -10.77 -41.29 40.16
N PHE A 701 -10.66 -41.20 38.83
CA PHE A 701 -11.39 -42.06 37.89
C PHE A 701 -10.54 -43.12 37.19
N PHE A 702 -9.20 -43.06 37.25
CA PHE A 702 -8.31 -44.06 36.67
C PHE A 702 -7.09 -44.31 37.57
N GLU A 703 -6.84 -45.57 37.90
CA GLU A 703 -5.85 -46.01 38.88
C GLU A 703 -4.42 -45.48 38.64
N LYS A 704 -3.86 -44.88 39.70
CA LYS A 704 -2.43 -44.69 40.05
C LYS A 704 -1.52 -44.01 39.01
N LEU A 705 -1.22 -42.73 39.23
CA LEU A 705 -0.01 -42.07 38.74
C LEU A 705 1.21 -42.39 39.65
N PRO A 706 2.45 -42.37 39.11
CA PRO A 706 3.69 -42.59 39.88
C PRO A 706 3.93 -41.53 40.97
N GLU A 707 4.53 -41.93 42.11
CA GLU A 707 4.80 -41.08 43.30
C GLU A 707 5.67 -39.83 43.01
N GLU A 708 6.34 -39.78 41.87
CA GLU A 708 7.23 -38.68 41.46
C GLU A 708 6.46 -37.40 41.07
N ILE A 709 5.16 -37.50 40.74
CA ILE A 709 4.33 -36.33 40.36
C ILE A 709 3.64 -35.70 41.58
N THR A 710 3.44 -36.44 42.66
CA THR A 710 2.74 -35.96 43.88
C THR A 710 3.57 -35.05 44.78
N ASN A 711 4.89 -34.96 44.58
CA ASN A 711 5.82 -34.23 45.45
C ASN A 711 6.45 -32.98 44.80
N PHE A 712 5.80 -32.36 43.83
CA PHE A 712 6.21 -31.04 43.35
C PHE A 712 5.85 -29.96 44.40
N PRO A 713 6.82 -29.30 45.06
CA PRO A 713 6.52 -28.20 45.96
C PRO A 713 6.28 -26.94 45.11
N CYS A 714 5.02 -26.50 44.97
CA CYS A 714 4.73 -25.13 44.48
C CYS A 714 5.18 -24.17 45.62
N GLY A 715 6.43 -23.69 45.58
CA GLY A 715 6.96 -22.77 46.60
C GLY A 715 8.47 -22.50 46.50
N ASN A 716 8.86 -21.64 45.57
CA ASN A 716 9.89 -20.59 45.69
C ASN A 716 9.96 -19.77 44.40
#